data_AF-A0A7C6BRY6-F1
#
_entry.id   AF-A0A7C6BRY6-F1
#
_cell.length_a   1.000
_cell.length_b   1.000
_cell.length_c   1.000
_cell.angle_alpha   90.00
_cell.angle_beta   90.00
_cell.angle_gamma   90.00
#
_symmetry.space_group_name_H-M   'P 1'
#
loop_
_entity.id
_entity.type
_entity.pdbx_description
1 polymer ?
#
loop_
_entity_poly.entity_id
_entity_poly.type
_entity_poly.pdbx_seq_one_letter_code
_entity_poly.pdbx_strand_id
1 'polypeptide(L)'
;MGKHIVIAGAGYAGVYTAKKLQKRLKKEPDVSITLIDKNPYHTMLTELHEVAANRVQEDHVRFHLEDIFAGRKVNLRMDTVTGVDFENKTLRCENGDVPYDYLVIALGSTPTYFGTPGAKEHTFGLWSYEDALKIRHHIEDVFRRAVSETDEAKRKGLLTFFVVGAGFTGVEMVGELAEWIDELCEKFHVPRQEVRLVNADLLERVVPMFPEKVGAKADRRLRKMGVELMLKTKVKAVGDGYIELEQGERTFREETDTVIWTAGIESAEALEGMSLEKQGRGRIKTDDYLRAEGREDVFIAGDNVFYIPEGMDAPVPQMVENAEQSAETVAHYIVSLVAGKGTLQKYAPKFHGAMLSVGSRYGCAYLGGKNRKISLASFFAMLTKHLIYIIYFIQILGWKGFFEYIRNEFFTIRRRRSILGGHFSNRTPSFLLVPLRVFLGAYWIFEGIKKIGEEWLQSPKLAQFFSSAEAVFDAAISGASTASGATALADATTSATQAAADVSLIFDWNILGIFRLTFIESGDYAIRLKFVLMDWFNSLFLLRTEGQQMFFQHVVVISEIVIGILLILGLFSFVASGYALFLQALFLMTTGLYLSQWWMIFAAFALLIGSGRIFGLDYYVLPAMKDGWRRNRLVKRLYLYHD
;
A
#
# COMPACT_ATOMS: atom_id res chain seq x y z
N MET A 1 24.78 -44.02 1.34
CA MET A 1 23.51 -43.63 0.71
C MET A 1 23.12 -42.29 1.26
N GLY A 2 22.80 -41.33 0.40
CA GLY A 2 22.37 -40.01 0.85
C GLY A 2 21.03 -40.06 1.58
N LYS A 3 20.77 -39.08 2.45
CA LYS A 3 19.50 -38.91 3.17
C LYS A 3 18.56 -38.01 2.38
N HIS A 4 17.33 -38.48 2.14
CA HIS A 4 16.31 -37.72 1.42
C HIS A 4 15.24 -37.20 2.37
N ILE A 5 15.19 -35.87 2.52
CA ILE A 5 14.18 -35.19 3.33
C ILE A 5 13.09 -34.67 2.39
N VAL A 6 11.85 -35.08 2.62
CA VAL A 6 10.69 -34.66 1.83
C VAL A 6 9.78 -33.80 2.71
N ILE A 7 9.34 -32.65 2.20
CA ILE A 7 8.44 -31.72 2.86
C ILE A 7 7.19 -31.59 2.01
N ALA A 8 6.04 -31.92 2.60
CA ALA A 8 4.73 -31.85 1.97
C ALA A 8 4.02 -30.56 2.38
N GLY A 9 3.83 -29.65 1.41
CA GLY A 9 3.22 -28.34 1.57
C GLY A 9 4.25 -27.21 1.66
N ALA A 10 4.07 -26.15 0.87
CA ALA A 10 4.90 -24.94 0.83
C ALA A 10 4.19 -23.72 1.45
N GLY A 11 3.34 -23.94 2.46
CA GLY A 11 2.85 -22.89 3.34
C GLY A 11 3.92 -22.35 4.29
N TYR A 12 3.50 -21.62 5.32
CA TYR A 12 4.40 -21.02 6.32
C TYR A 12 5.37 -22.06 6.92
N ALA A 13 4.85 -23.18 7.43
CA ALA A 13 5.66 -24.20 8.09
C ALA A 13 6.64 -24.88 7.13
N GLY A 14 6.19 -25.25 5.93
CA GLY A 14 7.02 -25.98 4.96
C GLY A 14 8.16 -25.14 4.40
N VAL A 15 7.88 -23.90 3.99
CA VAL A 15 8.92 -22.96 3.53
C VAL A 15 9.95 -22.69 4.63
N TYR A 16 9.50 -22.42 5.87
CA TYR A 16 10.43 -22.23 6.98
C TYR A 16 11.28 -23.45 7.24
N THR A 17 10.68 -24.65 7.24
CA THR A 17 11.39 -25.91 7.48
C THR A 17 12.46 -26.13 6.42
N ALA A 18 12.10 -26.01 5.14
CA ALA A 18 13.03 -26.16 4.02
C ALA A 18 14.19 -25.16 4.10
N LYS A 19 13.92 -23.89 4.41
CA LYS A 19 14.97 -22.85 4.56
C LYS A 19 15.92 -23.14 5.72
N LYS A 20 15.40 -23.60 6.86
CA LYS A 20 16.22 -23.91 8.05
C LYS A 20 17.07 -25.15 7.81
N LEU A 21 16.50 -26.21 7.24
CA LEU A 21 17.22 -27.41 6.83
C LEU A 21 18.33 -27.06 5.83
N GLN A 22 17.99 -26.33 4.77
CA GLN A 22 18.97 -25.95 3.76
C GLN A 22 20.12 -25.12 4.34
N LYS A 23 19.83 -24.17 5.24
CA LYS A 23 20.86 -23.37 5.89
C LYS A 23 21.80 -24.21 6.75
N ARG A 24 21.27 -25.19 7.48
CA ARG A 24 22.02 -26.04 8.42
C ARG A 24 22.79 -27.17 7.73
N LEU A 25 22.22 -27.73 6.66
CA LEU A 25 22.75 -28.90 5.94
C LEU A 25 23.46 -28.51 4.63
N LYS A 26 23.71 -27.21 4.38
CA LYS A 26 24.35 -26.71 3.14
C LYS A 26 25.66 -27.43 2.80
N LYS A 27 26.41 -27.85 3.82
CA LYS A 27 27.72 -28.50 3.70
C LYS A 27 27.66 -30.03 3.61
N GLU A 28 26.49 -30.62 3.78
CA GLU A 28 26.29 -32.07 3.69
C GLU A 28 25.95 -32.44 2.23
N PRO A 29 26.88 -32.99 1.43
CA PRO A 29 26.63 -33.29 0.01
C PRO A 29 25.66 -34.46 -0.17
N ASP A 30 25.59 -35.34 0.84
CA ASP A 30 24.79 -36.56 0.83
C ASP A 30 23.35 -36.32 1.31
N VAL A 31 22.90 -35.07 1.43
CA VAL A 31 21.51 -34.77 1.84
C VAL A 31 20.76 -34.08 0.69
N SER A 32 19.62 -34.64 0.31
CA SER A 32 18.67 -34.01 -0.61
C SER A 32 17.44 -33.52 0.14
N ILE A 33 16.97 -32.31 -0.19
CA ILE A 33 15.75 -31.72 0.36
C ILE A 33 14.79 -31.51 -0.80
N THR A 34 13.59 -32.08 -0.72
CA THR A 34 12.52 -31.87 -1.70
C THR A 34 11.31 -31.24 -1.04
N LEU A 35 10.86 -30.12 -1.58
CA LEU A 35 9.63 -29.43 -1.16
C LEU A 35 8.57 -29.64 -2.23
N ILE A 36 7.44 -30.22 -1.82
CA ILE A 36 6.32 -30.56 -2.70
C ILE A 36 5.14 -29.67 -2.36
N ASP A 37 4.57 -29.00 -3.35
CA ASP A 37 3.33 -28.24 -3.21
C ASP A 37 2.54 -28.28 -4.51
N LYS A 38 1.22 -28.12 -4.44
CA LYS A 38 0.36 -28.07 -5.63
C LYS A 38 0.57 -26.78 -6.45
N ASN A 39 1.08 -25.72 -5.83
CA ASN A 39 1.25 -24.41 -6.43
C ASN A 39 2.73 -24.02 -6.55
N PRO A 40 3.15 -23.31 -7.63
CA PRO A 40 4.53 -22.85 -7.81
C PRO A 40 4.90 -21.64 -6.93
N TYR A 41 4.05 -21.29 -5.97
CA TYR A 41 4.19 -20.11 -5.14
C TYR A 41 3.76 -20.38 -3.69
N HIS A 42 4.42 -19.72 -2.76
CA HIS A 42 4.01 -19.59 -1.37
C HIS A 42 2.94 -18.48 -1.26
N THR A 43 1.88 -18.73 -0.49
CA THR A 43 0.78 -17.77 -0.30
C THR A 43 0.79 -17.14 1.10
N MET A 44 0.68 -15.81 1.16
CA MET A 44 0.42 -15.07 2.40
C MET A 44 -1.04 -15.18 2.80
N LEU A 45 -1.38 -16.27 3.48
CA LEU A 45 -2.76 -16.50 3.95
C LEU A 45 -3.25 -15.37 4.87
N THR A 46 -2.34 -14.73 5.61
CA THR A 46 -2.68 -13.65 6.55
C THR A 46 -3.12 -12.35 5.88
N GLU A 47 -2.89 -12.16 4.58
CA GLU A 47 -3.22 -10.92 3.84
C GLU A 47 -4.29 -11.14 2.74
N LEU A 48 -4.91 -12.32 2.68
CA LEU A 48 -5.91 -12.64 1.64
C LEU A 48 -7.12 -11.70 1.67
N HIS A 49 -7.52 -11.24 2.86
CA HIS A 49 -8.62 -10.30 3.04
C HIS A 49 -8.39 -8.97 2.29
N GLU A 50 -7.13 -8.58 2.13
CA GLU A 50 -6.74 -7.34 1.46
C GLU A 50 -6.84 -7.46 -0.06
N VAL A 51 -6.54 -8.63 -0.61
CA VAL A 51 -6.74 -8.94 -2.04
C VAL A 51 -8.22 -9.08 -2.35
N ALA A 52 -8.96 -9.80 -1.49
CA ALA A 52 -10.40 -10.01 -1.63
C ALA A 52 -11.18 -8.70 -1.66
N ALA A 53 -10.73 -7.71 -0.88
CA ALA A 53 -11.31 -6.37 -0.82
C ALA A 53 -10.58 -5.31 -1.68
N ASN A 54 -9.79 -5.76 -2.66
CA ASN A 54 -9.10 -4.93 -3.66
C ASN A 54 -8.26 -3.77 -3.07
N ARG A 55 -7.64 -3.99 -1.91
CA ARG A 55 -6.70 -3.03 -1.31
C ARG A 55 -5.32 -3.15 -1.95
N VAL A 56 -4.85 -4.39 -2.08
CA VAL A 56 -3.53 -4.74 -2.62
C VAL A 56 -3.69 -5.54 -3.91
N GLN A 57 -2.62 -5.57 -4.73
CA GLN A 57 -2.59 -6.41 -5.92
C GLN A 57 -2.27 -7.86 -5.55
N GLU A 58 -2.58 -8.77 -6.47
CA GLU A 58 -2.43 -10.22 -6.34
C GLU A 58 -1.00 -10.66 -6.02
N ASP A 59 -0.02 -10.00 -6.64
CA ASP A 59 1.41 -10.28 -6.43
C ASP A 59 1.88 -9.88 -5.01
N HIS A 60 1.03 -9.24 -4.20
CA HIS A 60 1.33 -8.97 -2.80
C HIS A 60 1.26 -10.21 -1.91
N VAL A 61 0.46 -11.21 -2.29
CA VAL A 61 0.24 -12.41 -1.47
C VAL A 61 0.84 -13.68 -2.06
N ARG A 62 1.44 -13.62 -3.25
CA ARG A 62 2.04 -14.78 -3.93
C ARG A 62 3.53 -14.57 -4.15
N PHE A 63 4.32 -15.55 -3.71
CA PHE A 63 5.77 -15.53 -3.89
C PHE A 63 6.25 -16.81 -4.53
N HIS A 64 6.82 -16.73 -5.72
CA HIS A 64 7.34 -17.89 -6.44
C HIS A 64 8.35 -18.65 -5.58
N LEU A 65 8.18 -19.97 -5.48
CA LEU A 65 9.07 -20.81 -4.69
C LEU A 65 10.51 -20.76 -5.24
N GLU A 66 10.66 -20.59 -6.55
CA GLU A 66 11.98 -20.40 -7.18
C GLU A 66 12.69 -19.14 -6.68
N ASP A 67 11.99 -18.03 -6.52
CA ASP A 67 12.55 -16.80 -5.94
C ASP A 67 12.93 -17.02 -4.47
N ILE A 68 12.08 -17.73 -3.73
CA ILE A 68 12.32 -18.05 -2.32
C ILE A 68 13.55 -18.94 -2.18
N PHE A 69 13.78 -19.90 -3.06
CA PHE A 69 14.91 -20.83 -2.98
C PHE A 69 16.03 -20.54 -3.98
N ALA A 70 16.06 -19.34 -4.57
CA ALA A 70 17.10 -18.92 -5.50
C ALA A 70 18.50 -19.08 -4.89
N GLY A 71 19.35 -19.86 -5.57
CA GLY A 71 20.71 -20.18 -5.10
C GLY A 71 20.78 -21.12 -3.89
N ARG A 72 19.68 -21.80 -3.54
CA ARG A 72 19.60 -22.77 -2.43
C ARG A 72 19.39 -24.18 -2.97
N LYS A 73 19.99 -25.16 -2.29
CA LYS A 73 19.88 -26.59 -2.62
C LYS A 73 18.56 -27.17 -2.08
N VAL A 74 17.45 -26.81 -2.72
CA VAL A 74 16.11 -27.37 -2.42
C VAL A 74 15.48 -27.74 -3.75
N ASN A 75 15.09 -29.00 -3.91
CA ASN A 75 14.38 -29.47 -5.08
C ASN A 75 12.90 -29.10 -4.93
N LEU A 76 12.39 -28.30 -5.85
CA LEU A 76 10.98 -27.92 -5.89
C LEU A 76 10.24 -28.89 -6.82
N ARG A 77 9.16 -29.49 -6.34
CA ARG A 77 8.30 -30.37 -7.14
C ARG A 77 6.86 -29.90 -7.02
N MET A 78 6.25 -29.59 -8.16
CA MET A 78 4.85 -29.18 -8.20
C MET A 78 3.98 -30.42 -8.36
N ASP A 79 3.27 -30.80 -7.30
CA ASP A 79 2.46 -32.00 -7.27
C ASP A 79 1.44 -31.94 -6.13
N THR A 80 0.31 -32.62 -6.30
CA THR A 80 -0.72 -32.72 -5.27
C THR A 80 -0.47 -33.97 -4.43
N VAL A 81 -0.31 -33.80 -3.12
CA VAL A 81 -0.17 -34.92 -2.18
C VAL A 81 -1.53 -35.57 -1.95
N THR A 82 -1.60 -36.89 -2.12
CA THR A 82 -2.84 -37.67 -1.98
C THR A 82 -2.79 -38.64 -0.80
N GLY A 83 -1.61 -38.95 -0.28
CA GLY A 83 -1.45 -39.83 0.88
C GLY A 83 0.01 -40.15 1.18
N VAL A 84 0.24 -41.11 2.08
CA VAL A 84 1.58 -41.59 2.43
C VAL A 84 1.55 -43.11 2.52
N ASP A 85 2.48 -43.78 1.84
CA ASP A 85 2.84 -45.16 2.10
C ASP A 85 3.93 -45.20 3.17
N PHE A 86 3.46 -45.50 4.37
CA PHE A 86 4.24 -45.50 5.57
C PHE A 86 5.19 -46.70 5.71
N GLU A 87 4.88 -47.83 5.07
CA GLU A 87 5.69 -49.05 5.13
C GLU A 87 6.86 -48.94 4.17
N ASN A 88 6.59 -48.46 2.96
CA ASN A 88 7.58 -48.26 1.90
C ASN A 88 8.26 -46.88 1.95
N LYS A 89 7.97 -46.07 2.99
CA LYS A 89 8.48 -44.71 3.19
C LYS A 89 8.40 -43.84 1.93
N THR A 90 7.19 -43.74 1.39
CA THR A 90 6.93 -43.08 0.12
C THR A 90 5.74 -42.13 0.24
N LEU A 91 5.92 -40.87 -0.14
CA LEU A 91 4.84 -39.88 -0.23
C LEU A 91 4.09 -40.08 -1.54
N ARG A 92 2.78 -40.28 -1.47
CA ARG A 92 1.92 -40.47 -2.65
C ARG A 92 1.48 -39.13 -3.22
N CYS A 93 1.70 -38.95 -4.52
CA CYS A 93 1.33 -37.74 -5.24
C CYS A 93 0.62 -38.09 -6.56
N GLU A 94 -0.14 -37.14 -7.12
CA GLU A 94 -0.89 -37.36 -8.37
C GLU A 94 0.02 -37.70 -9.56
N ASN A 95 1.16 -37.02 -9.70
CA ASN A 95 2.06 -37.16 -10.85
C ASN A 95 3.30 -38.02 -10.55
N GLY A 96 3.25 -38.80 -9.47
CA GLY A 96 4.25 -39.81 -9.15
C GLY A 96 4.75 -39.74 -7.71
N ASP A 97 5.04 -40.92 -7.18
CA ASP A 97 5.42 -41.08 -5.79
C ASP A 97 6.87 -40.65 -5.50
N VAL A 98 7.11 -40.21 -4.27
CA VAL A 98 8.43 -39.71 -3.83
C VAL A 98 8.91 -40.47 -2.58
N PRO A 99 10.00 -41.24 -2.67
CA PRO A 99 10.56 -41.91 -1.49
C PRO A 99 11.15 -40.89 -0.52
N TYR A 100 11.23 -41.24 0.77
CA TYR A 100 11.82 -40.39 1.80
C TYR A 100 12.56 -41.20 2.87
N ASP A 101 13.59 -40.58 3.47
CA ASP A 101 14.14 -41.02 4.76
C ASP A 101 13.43 -40.31 5.92
N TYR A 102 13.12 -39.02 5.74
CA TYR A 102 12.39 -38.19 6.68
C TYR A 102 11.30 -37.41 5.96
N LEU A 103 10.07 -37.48 6.48
CA LEU A 103 8.91 -36.76 5.95
C LEU A 103 8.49 -35.64 6.90
N VAL A 104 8.25 -34.45 6.36
CA VAL A 104 7.61 -33.34 7.08
C VAL A 104 6.24 -33.09 6.47
N ILE A 105 5.19 -33.21 7.28
CA ILE A 105 3.81 -32.90 6.89
C ILE A 105 3.49 -31.46 7.33
N ALA A 106 3.33 -30.58 6.35
CA ALA A 106 3.05 -29.15 6.51
C ALA A 106 1.97 -28.68 5.50
N LEU A 107 0.94 -29.52 5.30
CA LEU A 107 -0.13 -29.33 4.32
C LEU A 107 -1.14 -28.24 4.70
N GLY A 108 -1.07 -27.73 5.93
CA GLY A 108 -1.92 -26.62 6.39
C GLY A 108 -3.35 -27.08 6.68
N SER A 109 -4.28 -26.14 6.59
CA SER A 109 -5.69 -26.33 6.95
C SER A 109 -6.61 -25.99 5.77
N THR A 110 -7.90 -26.24 5.92
CA THR A 110 -8.97 -25.89 4.98
C THR A 110 -10.17 -25.29 5.74
N PRO A 111 -11.06 -24.53 5.07
CA PRO A 111 -12.29 -24.04 5.70
C PRO A 111 -13.16 -25.19 6.20
N THR A 112 -13.79 -24.95 7.34
CA THR A 112 -14.74 -25.89 7.91
C THR A 112 -16.15 -25.29 7.94
N TYR A 113 -17.14 -26.07 7.55
CA TYR A 113 -18.52 -25.60 7.44
C TYR A 113 -19.40 -26.07 8.60
N PHE A 114 -18.83 -26.81 9.56
CA PHE A 114 -19.52 -27.38 10.73
C PHE A 114 -20.79 -28.18 10.38
N GLY A 115 -20.85 -28.78 9.18
CA GLY A 115 -22.03 -29.48 8.69
C GLY A 115 -23.22 -28.58 8.38
N THR A 116 -23.03 -27.27 8.24
CA THR A 116 -24.09 -26.31 7.89
C THR A 116 -24.58 -26.58 6.47
N PRO A 117 -25.85 -26.96 6.26
CA PRO A 117 -26.39 -27.27 4.93
C PRO A 117 -26.20 -26.13 3.94
N GLY A 118 -25.68 -26.47 2.74
CA GLY A 118 -25.46 -25.55 1.64
C GLY A 118 -24.30 -24.56 1.82
N ALA A 119 -23.62 -24.55 2.98
CA ALA A 119 -22.56 -23.59 3.23
C ALA A 119 -21.31 -23.86 2.36
N LYS A 120 -20.97 -25.12 2.06
CA LYS A 120 -19.82 -25.43 1.19
C LYS A 120 -20.09 -25.04 -0.27
N GLU A 121 -21.36 -25.10 -0.69
CA GLU A 121 -21.82 -24.91 -2.06
C GLU A 121 -22.15 -23.44 -2.39
N HIS A 122 -22.70 -22.70 -1.43
CA HIS A 122 -23.27 -21.36 -1.64
C HIS A 122 -22.51 -20.23 -0.93
N THR A 123 -21.30 -20.49 -0.40
CA THR A 123 -20.47 -19.44 0.22
C THR A 123 -19.09 -19.37 -0.41
N PHE A 124 -18.45 -18.21 -0.25
CA PHE A 124 -17.06 -18.01 -0.59
C PHE A 124 -16.18 -18.31 0.62
N GLY A 125 -15.27 -19.28 0.50
CA GLY A 125 -14.15 -19.40 1.44
C GLY A 125 -13.17 -18.25 1.27
N LEU A 126 -12.28 -18.07 2.25
CA LEU A 126 -11.13 -17.16 2.15
C LEU A 126 -9.88 -17.88 2.64
N TRP A 127 -9.45 -18.90 1.90
CA TRP A 127 -8.35 -19.76 2.30
C TRP A 127 -7.29 -20.02 1.22
N SER A 128 -7.52 -19.51 0.02
CA SER A 128 -6.51 -19.47 -1.03
C SER A 128 -6.47 -18.12 -1.73
N TYR A 129 -5.42 -17.92 -2.53
CA TYR A 129 -5.34 -16.76 -3.42
C TYR A 129 -6.49 -16.74 -4.44
N GLU A 130 -6.86 -17.89 -5.00
CA GLU A 130 -7.98 -18.03 -5.92
C GLU A 130 -9.31 -17.67 -5.26
N ASP A 131 -9.51 -18.05 -4.00
CA ASP A 131 -10.69 -17.68 -3.23
C ASP A 131 -10.81 -16.17 -3.07
N ALA A 132 -9.71 -15.48 -2.72
CA ALA A 132 -9.68 -14.03 -2.61
C ALA A 132 -10.05 -13.36 -3.96
N LEU A 133 -9.55 -13.89 -5.08
CA LEU A 133 -9.93 -13.38 -6.40
C LEU A 133 -11.38 -13.62 -6.77
N LYS A 134 -11.91 -14.81 -6.47
CA LYS A 134 -13.33 -15.12 -6.70
C LYS A 134 -14.21 -14.12 -5.94
N ILE A 135 -13.90 -13.85 -4.67
CA ILE A 135 -14.61 -12.84 -3.87
C ILE A 135 -14.54 -11.46 -4.52
N ARG A 136 -13.34 -11.01 -4.91
CA ARG A 136 -13.15 -9.71 -5.53
C ARG A 136 -13.96 -9.57 -6.82
N HIS A 137 -13.87 -10.54 -7.73
CA HIS A 137 -14.60 -10.50 -8.99
C HIS A 137 -16.11 -10.58 -8.78
N HIS A 138 -16.56 -11.43 -7.86
CA HIS A 138 -17.97 -11.55 -7.49
C HIS A 138 -18.54 -10.24 -6.98
N ILE A 139 -17.86 -9.57 -6.05
CA ILE A 139 -18.33 -8.29 -5.51
C ILE A 139 -18.44 -7.22 -6.60
N GLU A 140 -17.44 -7.11 -7.50
CA GLU A 140 -17.53 -6.18 -8.63
C GLU A 140 -18.68 -6.50 -9.59
N ASP A 141 -18.93 -7.79 -9.83
CA ASP A 141 -20.04 -8.23 -10.68
C ASP A 141 -21.40 -7.97 -10.03
N VAL A 142 -21.55 -8.25 -8.73
CA VAL A 142 -22.77 -7.98 -7.97
C VAL A 142 -23.15 -6.50 -8.03
N PHE A 143 -22.18 -5.57 -7.88
CA PHE A 143 -22.46 -4.14 -8.07
C PHE A 143 -22.89 -3.81 -9.52
N ARG A 144 -22.27 -4.43 -10.53
CA ARG A 144 -22.67 -4.26 -11.94
C ARG A 144 -24.10 -4.74 -12.18
N ARG A 145 -24.47 -5.91 -11.65
CA ARG A 145 -25.82 -6.46 -11.74
C ARG A 145 -26.83 -5.58 -10.99
N ALA A 146 -26.48 -5.12 -9.80
CA ALA A 146 -27.36 -4.29 -8.97
C ALA A 146 -27.78 -3.00 -9.69
N VAL A 147 -26.86 -2.35 -10.42
CA VAL A 147 -27.17 -1.14 -11.21
C VAL A 147 -28.18 -1.41 -12.33
N SER A 148 -28.20 -2.62 -12.88
CA SER A 148 -29.09 -3.00 -13.98
C SER A 148 -30.40 -3.66 -13.49
N GLU A 149 -30.48 -4.01 -12.21
CA GLU A 149 -31.62 -4.69 -11.62
C GLU A 149 -32.76 -3.70 -11.33
N THR A 150 -33.96 -4.06 -11.81
CA THR A 150 -35.19 -3.26 -11.69
C THR A 150 -36.08 -3.72 -10.54
N ASP A 151 -35.96 -4.99 -10.13
CA ASP A 151 -36.66 -5.54 -8.98
C ASP A 151 -35.98 -5.09 -7.68
N GLU A 152 -36.67 -4.29 -6.87
CA GLU A 152 -36.13 -3.73 -5.63
C GLU A 152 -35.71 -4.81 -4.62
N ALA A 153 -36.43 -5.94 -4.55
CA ALA A 153 -36.10 -7.03 -3.62
C ALA A 153 -34.79 -7.71 -4.05
N LYS A 154 -34.67 -8.06 -5.33
CA LYS A 154 -33.44 -8.65 -5.88
C LYS A 154 -32.26 -7.69 -5.76
N ARG A 155 -32.46 -6.41 -6.07
CA ARG A 155 -31.42 -5.38 -5.92
C ARG A 155 -30.93 -5.29 -4.47
N LYS A 156 -31.84 -5.39 -3.50
CA LYS A 156 -31.49 -5.41 -2.08
C LYS A 156 -30.68 -6.65 -1.71
N GLY A 157 -31.05 -7.84 -2.22
CA GLY A 157 -30.28 -9.07 -2.04
C GLY A 157 -28.85 -8.97 -2.61
N LEU A 158 -28.71 -8.39 -3.80
CA LEU A 158 -27.41 -8.09 -4.42
C LEU A 158 -26.55 -7.18 -3.53
N LEU A 159 -27.14 -6.13 -2.97
CA LEU A 159 -26.41 -5.14 -2.16
C LEU A 159 -26.32 -5.50 -0.66
N THR A 160 -26.66 -6.74 -0.30
CA THR A 160 -26.53 -7.26 1.07
C THR A 160 -25.41 -8.29 1.15
N PHE A 161 -24.39 -8.01 1.97
CA PHE A 161 -23.18 -8.82 2.10
C PHE A 161 -23.07 -9.41 3.50
N PHE A 162 -22.88 -10.71 3.60
CA PHE A 162 -22.63 -11.43 4.84
C PHE A 162 -21.18 -11.90 4.94
N VAL A 163 -20.53 -11.61 6.06
CA VAL A 163 -19.28 -12.25 6.48
C VAL A 163 -19.59 -13.09 7.72
N VAL A 164 -19.51 -14.41 7.59
CA VAL A 164 -19.78 -15.35 8.69
C VAL A 164 -18.48 -15.60 9.44
N GLY A 165 -18.49 -15.34 10.75
CA GLY A 165 -17.33 -15.41 11.63
C GLY A 165 -16.85 -14.02 12.08
N ALA A 166 -16.85 -13.77 13.39
CA ALA A 166 -16.36 -12.59 14.08
C ALA A 166 -15.03 -12.89 14.81
N GLY A 167 -14.29 -13.90 14.34
CA GLY A 167 -12.89 -14.18 14.68
C GLY A 167 -11.93 -13.23 13.95
N PHE A 168 -10.63 -13.58 13.90
CA PHE A 168 -9.63 -12.73 13.25
C PHE A 168 -9.95 -12.49 11.77
N THR A 169 -9.98 -13.55 10.96
CA THR A 169 -10.16 -13.47 9.51
C THR A 169 -11.43 -12.73 9.11
N GLY A 170 -12.57 -13.02 9.74
CA GLY A 170 -13.84 -12.38 9.39
C GLY A 170 -13.90 -10.90 9.73
N VAL A 171 -13.27 -10.48 10.84
CA VAL A 171 -13.18 -9.06 11.22
C VAL A 171 -12.27 -8.29 10.28
N GLU A 172 -11.14 -8.89 9.87
CA GLU A 172 -10.25 -8.27 8.89
C GLU A 172 -10.94 -8.15 7.52
N MET A 173 -11.61 -9.21 7.08
CA MET A 173 -12.37 -9.24 5.82
C MET A 173 -13.48 -8.19 5.79
N VAL A 174 -14.35 -8.17 6.81
CA VAL A 174 -15.46 -7.20 6.84
C VAL A 174 -14.95 -5.75 7.02
N GLY A 175 -13.84 -5.57 7.73
CA GLY A 175 -13.18 -4.27 7.88
C GLY A 175 -12.65 -3.73 6.55
N GLU A 176 -11.97 -4.56 5.77
CA GLU A 176 -11.49 -4.17 4.44
C GLU A 176 -12.64 -3.98 3.44
N LEU A 177 -13.66 -4.84 3.49
CA LEU A 177 -14.83 -4.74 2.62
C LEU A 177 -15.61 -3.45 2.88
N ALA A 178 -15.76 -3.05 4.14
CA ALA A 178 -16.45 -1.81 4.49
C ALA A 178 -15.77 -0.57 3.88
N GLU A 179 -14.44 -0.53 3.78
CA GLU A 179 -13.73 0.57 3.10
C GLU A 179 -13.87 0.48 1.57
N TRP A 180 -13.90 -0.73 1.02
CA TRP A 180 -14.03 -0.92 -0.43
C TRP A 180 -15.44 -0.62 -0.95
N ILE A 181 -16.49 -0.89 -0.17
CA ILE A 181 -17.88 -0.59 -0.53
C ILE A 181 -18.07 0.89 -0.85
N ASP A 182 -17.43 1.80 -0.11
CA ASP A 182 -17.55 3.24 -0.38
C ASP A 182 -16.98 3.59 -1.77
N GLU A 183 -15.88 2.96 -2.18
CA GLU A 183 -15.31 3.10 -3.52
C GLU A 183 -16.23 2.49 -4.60
N LEU A 184 -16.80 1.32 -4.33
CA LEU A 184 -17.74 0.67 -5.26
C LEU A 184 -19.01 1.50 -5.44
N CYS A 185 -19.55 2.08 -4.37
CA CYS A 185 -20.69 2.97 -4.41
C CYS A 185 -20.41 4.21 -5.30
N GLU A 186 -19.23 4.83 -5.18
CA GLU A 186 -18.83 5.93 -6.05
C GLU A 186 -18.67 5.46 -7.52
N LYS A 187 -17.99 4.34 -7.75
CA LYS A 187 -17.73 3.78 -9.09
C LYS A 187 -19.01 3.44 -9.86
N PHE A 188 -19.96 2.80 -9.18
CA PHE A 188 -21.20 2.30 -9.77
C PHE A 188 -22.40 3.24 -9.56
N HIS A 189 -22.20 4.39 -8.92
CA HIS A 189 -23.26 5.36 -8.61
C HIS A 189 -24.42 4.76 -7.80
N VAL A 190 -24.09 3.84 -6.89
CA VAL A 190 -25.06 3.22 -5.96
C VAL A 190 -25.08 4.04 -4.66
N PRO A 191 -26.26 4.50 -4.19
CA PRO A 191 -26.38 5.14 -2.89
C PRO A 191 -25.88 4.25 -1.75
N ARG A 192 -24.96 4.75 -0.93
CA ARG A 192 -24.33 3.97 0.16
C ARG A 192 -25.34 3.36 1.14
N GLN A 193 -26.50 3.99 1.30
CA GLN A 193 -27.59 3.54 2.18
C GLN A 193 -28.31 2.28 1.69
N GLU A 194 -28.22 1.96 0.39
CA GLU A 194 -28.75 0.71 -0.17
C GLU A 194 -27.88 -0.51 0.17
N VAL A 195 -26.60 -0.28 0.52
CA VAL A 195 -25.64 -1.36 0.78
C VAL A 195 -25.63 -1.73 2.26
N ARG A 196 -25.93 -3.00 2.53
CA ARG A 196 -25.89 -3.58 3.88
C ARG A 196 -24.71 -4.54 4.02
N LEU A 197 -23.93 -4.37 5.08
CA LEU A 197 -22.77 -5.21 5.38
C LEU A 197 -22.93 -5.79 6.78
N VAL A 198 -23.02 -7.11 6.86
CA VAL A 198 -23.32 -7.85 8.08
C VAL A 198 -22.17 -8.79 8.44
N ASN A 199 -21.72 -8.75 9.68
CA ASN A 199 -20.84 -9.77 10.25
C ASN A 199 -21.62 -10.60 11.28
N ALA A 200 -21.90 -11.86 10.94
CA ALA A 200 -22.71 -12.77 11.76
C ALA A 200 -21.85 -13.85 12.40
N ASP A 201 -22.05 -14.10 13.69
CA ASP A 201 -21.38 -15.17 14.42
C ASP A 201 -22.20 -15.64 15.63
N LEU A 202 -22.04 -16.91 16.00
CA LEU A 202 -22.51 -17.50 17.24
C LEU A 202 -21.76 -16.95 18.47
N LEU A 203 -20.55 -16.42 18.29
CA LEU A 203 -19.76 -15.81 19.36
C LEU A 203 -20.50 -14.65 20.04
N GLU A 204 -20.24 -14.48 21.34
CA GLU A 204 -20.82 -13.39 22.12
C GLU A 204 -20.17 -12.04 21.88
N ARG A 205 -18.92 -12.03 21.39
CA ARG A 205 -18.13 -10.84 21.14
C ARG A 205 -17.14 -11.05 20.00
N VAL A 206 -16.80 -9.95 19.34
CA VAL A 206 -15.78 -9.88 18.31
C VAL A 206 -14.40 -10.22 18.88
N VAL A 207 -13.67 -11.11 18.21
CA VAL A 207 -12.32 -11.61 18.54
C VAL A 207 -12.17 -11.94 20.04
N PRO A 208 -12.81 -13.01 20.54
CA PRO A 208 -12.81 -13.37 21.97
C PRO A 208 -11.43 -13.76 22.48
N MET A 209 -10.50 -14.11 21.59
CA MET A 209 -9.08 -14.35 21.90
C MET A 209 -8.38 -13.12 22.48
N PHE A 210 -8.90 -11.91 22.22
CA PHE A 210 -8.41 -10.70 22.84
C PHE A 210 -9.07 -10.42 24.20
N PRO A 211 -8.39 -9.70 25.10
CA PRO A 211 -9.04 -9.13 26.27
C PRO A 211 -10.26 -8.28 25.85
N GLU A 212 -11.30 -8.29 26.67
CA GLU A 212 -12.59 -7.64 26.38
C GLU A 212 -12.44 -6.18 25.91
N LYS A 213 -11.61 -5.40 26.60
CA LYS A 213 -11.35 -3.98 26.25
C LYS A 213 -10.75 -3.80 24.85
N VAL A 214 -10.00 -4.78 24.36
CA VAL A 214 -9.37 -4.76 23.03
C VAL A 214 -10.38 -5.19 21.97
N GLY A 215 -11.12 -6.27 22.20
CA GLY A 215 -12.24 -6.68 21.31
C GLY A 215 -13.29 -5.58 21.15
N ALA A 216 -13.63 -4.87 22.24
CA ALA A 216 -14.57 -3.75 22.20
C ALA A 216 -14.10 -2.56 21.34
N LYS A 217 -12.78 -2.40 21.14
CA LYS A 217 -12.26 -1.37 20.20
C LYS A 217 -12.53 -1.77 18.75
N ALA A 218 -12.38 -3.05 18.41
CA ALA A 218 -12.70 -3.57 17.08
C ALA A 218 -14.21 -3.48 16.80
N ASP A 219 -15.06 -3.89 17.74
CA ASP A 219 -16.53 -3.76 17.63
C ASP A 219 -16.94 -2.30 17.34
N ARG A 220 -16.49 -1.34 18.16
CA ARG A 220 -16.81 0.08 17.96
C ARG A 220 -16.33 0.61 16.61
N ARG A 221 -15.17 0.13 16.13
CA ARG A 221 -14.64 0.55 14.83
C ARG A 221 -15.50 0.03 13.69
N LEU A 222 -15.86 -1.26 13.71
CA LEU A 222 -16.73 -1.89 12.71
C LEU A 222 -18.10 -1.20 12.62
N ARG A 223 -18.74 -0.94 13.76
CA ARG A 223 -20.02 -0.21 13.81
C ARG A 223 -19.90 1.20 13.24
N LYS A 224 -18.80 1.91 13.53
CA LYS A 224 -18.52 3.24 12.96
C LYS A 224 -18.32 3.21 11.43
N MET A 225 -17.90 2.07 10.89
CA MET A 225 -17.75 1.84 9.45
C MET A 225 -19.06 1.38 8.79
N GLY A 226 -20.16 1.31 9.54
CA GLY A 226 -21.47 0.91 9.01
C GLY A 226 -21.65 -0.61 8.91
N VAL A 227 -20.85 -1.39 9.63
CA VAL A 227 -21.00 -2.85 9.72
C VAL A 227 -22.03 -3.19 10.79
N GLU A 228 -23.01 -4.02 10.43
CA GLU A 228 -23.97 -4.62 11.34
C GLU A 228 -23.37 -5.88 11.97
N LEU A 229 -23.24 -5.90 13.30
CA LEU A 229 -22.70 -7.04 14.03
C LEU A 229 -23.84 -7.89 14.59
N MET A 230 -24.08 -9.05 13.99
CA MET A 230 -25.09 -10.04 14.41
C MET A 230 -24.41 -11.15 15.21
N LEU A 231 -24.08 -10.83 16.47
CA LEU A 231 -23.49 -11.77 17.42
C LEU A 231 -24.56 -12.68 18.04
N LYS A 232 -24.14 -13.77 18.68
CA LYS A 232 -25.05 -14.81 19.23
C LYS A 232 -26.06 -15.32 18.20
N THR A 233 -25.66 -15.38 16.94
CA THR A 233 -26.51 -15.73 15.79
C THR A 233 -25.90 -16.91 15.06
N LYS A 234 -26.63 -18.02 15.00
CA LYS A 234 -26.20 -19.24 14.32
C LYS A 234 -26.63 -19.20 12.85
N VAL A 235 -25.73 -19.52 11.93
CA VAL A 235 -26.12 -19.81 10.54
C VAL A 235 -26.66 -21.23 10.47
N LYS A 236 -27.92 -21.39 10.09
CA LYS A 236 -28.61 -22.70 10.02
C LYS A 236 -28.45 -23.34 8.66
N ALA A 237 -28.52 -22.55 7.59
CA ALA A 237 -28.34 -22.99 6.22
C ALA A 237 -27.97 -21.81 5.32
N VAL A 238 -27.34 -22.09 4.18
CA VAL A 238 -27.15 -21.12 3.10
C VAL A 238 -27.68 -21.75 1.82
N GLY A 239 -28.39 -20.99 1.00
CA GLY A 239 -28.89 -21.46 -0.29
C GLY A 239 -28.69 -20.43 -1.38
N ASP A 240 -29.26 -20.70 -2.56
CA ASP A 240 -29.21 -19.78 -3.69
C ASP A 240 -30.02 -18.51 -3.40
N GLY A 241 -29.33 -17.38 -3.25
CA GLY A 241 -29.91 -16.07 -2.95
C GLY A 241 -30.37 -15.86 -1.50
N TYR A 242 -30.04 -16.74 -0.55
CA TYR A 242 -30.43 -16.54 0.85
C TYR A 242 -29.46 -17.11 1.89
N ILE A 243 -29.50 -16.52 3.09
CA ILE A 243 -28.91 -17.05 4.33
C ILE A 243 -30.00 -17.26 5.39
N GLU A 244 -30.00 -18.41 6.06
CA GLU A 244 -30.91 -18.73 7.15
C GLU A 244 -30.19 -18.60 8.49
N LEU A 245 -30.73 -17.76 9.37
CA LEU A 245 -30.14 -17.38 10.65
C LEU A 245 -31.06 -17.77 11.80
N GLU A 246 -30.47 -18.17 12.92
CA GLU A 246 -31.15 -18.44 14.19
C GLU A 246 -30.56 -17.56 15.28
N GLN A 247 -31.42 -16.75 15.91
CA GLN A 247 -31.06 -15.86 17.02
C GLN A 247 -32.06 -16.06 18.16
N GLY A 248 -31.59 -16.63 19.27
CA GLY A 248 -32.48 -17.10 20.34
C GLY A 248 -33.41 -18.20 19.81
N GLU A 249 -34.71 -18.03 20.01
CA GLU A 249 -35.73 -18.98 19.53
C GLU A 249 -36.25 -18.66 18.11
N ARG A 250 -35.78 -17.57 17.49
CA ARG A 250 -36.25 -17.12 16.19
C ARG A 250 -35.34 -17.60 15.08
N THR A 251 -35.90 -18.30 14.10
CA THR A 251 -35.25 -18.58 12.81
C THR A 251 -35.86 -17.71 11.71
N PHE A 252 -35.02 -17.11 10.87
CA PHE A 252 -35.45 -16.27 9.75
C PHE A 252 -34.45 -16.34 8.60
N ARG A 253 -34.90 -15.94 7.41
CA ARG A 253 -34.07 -15.86 6.21
C ARG A 253 -33.86 -14.42 5.80
N GLU A 254 -32.70 -14.16 5.24
CA GLU A 254 -32.39 -12.91 4.57
C GLU A 254 -31.89 -13.17 3.15
N GLU A 255 -32.31 -12.31 2.23
CA GLU A 255 -31.88 -12.36 0.83
C GLU A 255 -30.46 -11.81 0.72
N THR A 256 -29.57 -12.60 0.12
CA THR A 256 -28.18 -12.21 -0.12
C THR A 256 -27.57 -13.10 -1.20
N ASP A 257 -26.83 -12.46 -2.10
CA ASP A 257 -26.05 -13.15 -3.13
C ASP A 257 -24.57 -13.29 -2.73
N THR A 258 -24.18 -12.78 -1.55
CA THR A 258 -22.78 -12.77 -1.13
C THR A 258 -22.65 -13.17 0.34
N VAL A 259 -22.24 -14.42 0.55
CA VAL A 259 -21.86 -14.94 1.87
C VAL A 259 -20.40 -15.37 1.85
N ILE A 260 -19.57 -14.72 2.66
CA ILE A 260 -18.14 -15.05 2.84
C ILE A 260 -17.99 -15.80 4.15
N TRP A 261 -17.47 -17.02 4.11
CA TRP A 261 -17.36 -17.93 5.25
C TRP A 261 -15.96 -17.94 5.86
N THR A 262 -15.85 -17.52 7.12
CA THR A 262 -14.58 -17.41 7.86
C THR A 262 -14.66 -17.97 9.29
N ALA A 263 -15.71 -18.75 9.60
CA ALA A 263 -16.04 -19.17 10.96
C ALA A 263 -15.14 -20.27 11.55
N GLY A 264 -14.26 -20.87 10.75
CA GLY A 264 -13.27 -21.81 11.26
C GLY A 264 -12.47 -22.51 10.18
N ILE A 265 -11.51 -23.29 10.65
CA ILE A 265 -10.68 -24.18 9.85
C ILE A 265 -10.59 -25.58 10.46
N GLU A 266 -10.22 -26.54 9.62
CA GLU A 266 -9.84 -27.90 9.99
C GLU A 266 -8.61 -28.34 9.20
N SER A 267 -8.00 -29.47 9.54
CA SER A 267 -6.78 -29.90 8.83
C SER A 267 -7.04 -30.21 7.35
N ALA A 268 -5.99 -30.16 6.53
CA ALA A 268 -6.12 -30.35 5.08
C ALA A 268 -6.77 -31.70 4.72
N GLU A 269 -7.64 -31.71 3.69
CA GLU A 269 -8.37 -32.90 3.21
C GLU A 269 -7.42 -34.06 2.85
N ALA A 270 -6.23 -33.77 2.30
CA ALA A 270 -5.22 -34.78 1.98
C ALA A 270 -4.76 -35.62 3.19
N LEU A 271 -4.98 -35.12 4.43
CA LEU A 271 -4.69 -35.91 5.62
C LEU A 271 -5.70 -37.02 5.86
N GLU A 272 -6.94 -36.92 5.38
CA GLU A 272 -7.98 -37.94 5.57
C GLU A 272 -7.49 -39.32 5.11
N GLY A 273 -6.82 -39.38 3.95
CA GLY A 273 -6.22 -40.59 3.40
C GLY A 273 -4.98 -41.12 4.13
N MET A 274 -4.48 -40.43 5.16
CA MET A 274 -3.32 -40.87 5.93
C MET A 274 -3.74 -41.57 7.22
N SER A 275 -3.22 -42.78 7.43
CA SER A 275 -3.42 -43.61 8.63
C SER A 275 -2.58 -43.13 9.82
N LEU A 276 -2.85 -41.90 10.28
CA LEU A 276 -2.25 -41.29 11.47
C LEU A 276 -3.34 -40.99 12.51
N GLU A 277 -2.96 -41.00 13.79
CA GLU A 277 -3.89 -40.63 14.86
C GLU A 277 -4.20 -39.13 14.80
N LYS A 278 -5.50 -38.79 14.76
CA LYS A 278 -5.99 -37.43 14.57
C LYS A 278 -6.89 -37.01 15.73
N GLN A 279 -6.81 -35.74 16.11
CA GLN A 279 -7.66 -35.11 17.11
C GLN A 279 -7.91 -33.64 16.74
N GLY A 280 -8.88 -32.98 17.37
CA GLY A 280 -9.06 -31.53 17.25
C GLY A 280 -9.30 -31.07 15.81
N ARG A 281 -10.24 -31.73 15.11
CA ARG A 281 -10.63 -31.43 13.70
C ARG A 281 -9.57 -31.84 12.68
N GLY A 282 -9.16 -33.10 12.76
CA GLY A 282 -8.24 -33.72 11.78
C GLY A 282 -6.76 -33.39 11.97
N ARG A 283 -6.38 -32.66 13.03
CA ARG A 283 -4.96 -32.38 13.35
C ARG A 283 -4.29 -33.66 13.84
N ILE A 284 -3.02 -33.86 13.51
CA ILE A 284 -2.26 -35.09 13.80
C ILE A 284 -1.69 -35.01 15.21
N LYS A 285 -1.93 -36.03 16.03
CA LYS A 285 -1.30 -36.13 17.35
C LYS A 285 0.21 -36.31 17.21
N THR A 286 0.95 -35.56 18.02
CA THR A 286 2.40 -35.62 18.03
C THR A 286 2.96 -35.88 19.41
N ASP A 287 4.15 -36.47 19.44
CA ASP A 287 4.96 -36.51 20.66
C ASP A 287 5.58 -35.13 21.01
N ASP A 288 6.35 -35.09 22.10
CA ASP A 288 7.09 -33.92 22.59
C ASP A 288 8.10 -33.34 21.56
N TYR A 289 8.35 -34.07 20.47
CA TYR A 289 9.30 -33.75 19.43
C TYR A 289 8.62 -33.51 18.07
N LEU A 290 7.31 -33.27 18.07
CA LEU A 290 6.53 -33.01 16.86
C LEU A 290 6.61 -34.14 15.83
N ARG A 291 6.93 -35.36 16.27
CA ARG A 291 6.84 -36.56 15.43
C ARG A 291 5.42 -37.10 15.52
N ALA A 292 4.92 -37.68 14.44
CA ALA A 292 3.64 -38.38 14.49
C ALA A 292 3.73 -39.53 15.50
N GLU A 293 2.71 -39.71 16.33
CA GLU A 293 2.72 -40.76 17.37
C GLU A 293 3.01 -42.14 16.75
N GLY A 294 3.91 -42.88 17.38
CA GLY A 294 4.37 -44.20 16.91
C GLY A 294 5.39 -44.16 15.76
N ARG A 295 5.89 -42.99 15.34
CA ARG A 295 6.81 -42.85 14.19
C ARG A 295 8.02 -41.98 14.51
N GLU A 296 9.19 -42.37 14.03
CA GLU A 296 10.43 -41.61 14.24
C GLU A 296 10.88 -40.81 13.01
N ASP A 297 10.32 -41.14 11.85
CA ASP A 297 10.68 -40.63 10.53
C ASP A 297 9.68 -39.62 9.96
N VAL A 298 8.57 -39.36 10.65
CA VAL A 298 7.49 -38.46 10.21
C VAL A 298 7.30 -37.32 11.21
N PHE A 299 7.49 -36.09 10.75
CA PHE A 299 7.37 -34.86 11.53
C PHE A 299 6.19 -34.03 11.07
N ILE A 300 5.51 -33.37 12.00
CA ILE A 300 4.33 -32.53 11.73
C ILE A 300 4.66 -31.07 12.06
N ALA A 301 4.28 -30.14 11.19
CA ALA A 301 4.51 -28.73 11.40
C ALA A 301 3.29 -27.87 11.02
N GLY A 302 3.21 -26.67 11.58
CA GLY A 302 2.12 -25.72 11.31
C GLY A 302 0.76 -26.18 11.82
N ASP A 303 -0.28 -25.92 11.02
CA ASP A 303 -1.68 -26.13 11.41
C ASP A 303 -2.08 -27.60 11.55
N ASN A 304 -1.23 -28.53 11.07
CA ASN A 304 -1.47 -29.96 11.18
C ASN A 304 -1.11 -30.51 12.57
N VAL A 305 -0.32 -29.80 13.37
CA VAL A 305 0.13 -30.28 14.70
C VAL A 305 -1.04 -30.30 15.67
N PHE A 306 -1.29 -31.43 16.35
CA PHE A 306 -2.06 -31.49 17.59
C PHE A 306 -1.12 -31.82 18.75
N TYR A 307 -0.73 -30.80 19.52
CA TYR A 307 0.16 -30.93 20.66
C TYR A 307 -0.30 -29.99 21.77
N ILE A 308 -0.35 -30.50 23.00
CA ILE A 308 -0.68 -29.73 24.20
C ILE A 308 0.63 -29.55 24.98
N PRO A 309 1.23 -28.35 24.99
CA PRO A 309 2.44 -28.10 25.75
C PRO A 309 2.22 -28.32 27.25
N GLU A 310 3.27 -28.73 27.94
CA GLU A 310 3.23 -28.97 29.39
C GLU A 310 2.78 -27.71 30.15
N GLY A 311 1.78 -27.88 31.02
CA GLY A 311 1.18 -26.79 31.80
C GLY A 311 0.16 -25.95 31.03
N MET A 312 -0.32 -26.40 29.86
CA MET A 312 -1.41 -25.79 29.10
C MET A 312 -2.60 -26.75 29.01
N ASP A 313 -3.82 -26.20 28.95
CA ASP A 313 -5.07 -26.99 28.88
C ASP A 313 -5.58 -27.17 27.43
N ALA A 314 -4.96 -26.50 26.47
CA ALA A 314 -5.40 -26.45 25.09
C ALA A 314 -4.22 -26.71 24.13
N PRO A 315 -4.49 -27.30 22.95
CA PRO A 315 -3.46 -27.52 21.96
C PRO A 315 -2.94 -26.20 21.41
N VAL A 316 -1.74 -26.23 20.83
CA VAL A 316 -1.13 -25.06 20.20
C VAL A 316 -2.08 -24.41 19.16
N PRO A 317 -2.11 -23.08 19.04
CA PRO A 317 -2.95 -22.38 18.09
C PRO A 317 -2.51 -22.62 16.64
N GLN A 318 -3.48 -22.61 15.72
CA GLN A 318 -3.25 -22.61 14.27
C GLN A 318 -2.94 -21.18 13.81
N MET A 319 -1.66 -20.80 13.92
CA MET A 319 -1.18 -19.45 13.61
C MET A 319 0.21 -19.52 12.96
N VAL A 320 0.57 -18.49 12.20
CA VAL A 320 1.89 -18.38 11.55
C VAL A 320 3.03 -18.53 12.55
N GLU A 321 2.93 -17.92 13.73
CA GLU A 321 3.96 -18.03 14.76
C GLU A 321 4.17 -19.49 15.24
N ASN A 322 3.10 -20.29 15.30
CA ASN A 322 3.19 -21.72 15.58
C ASN A 322 3.86 -22.46 14.43
N ALA A 323 3.54 -22.11 13.19
CA ALA A 323 4.18 -22.67 12.00
C ALA A 323 5.68 -22.40 11.97
N GLU A 324 6.14 -21.19 12.32
CA GLU A 324 7.57 -20.87 12.40
C GLU A 324 8.28 -21.63 13.53
N GLN A 325 7.67 -21.68 14.72
CA GLN A 325 8.27 -22.35 15.88
C GLN A 325 8.33 -23.87 15.71
N SER A 326 7.26 -24.48 15.19
CA SER A 326 7.26 -25.92 14.88
C SER A 326 8.26 -26.27 13.78
N ALA A 327 8.34 -25.46 12.72
CA ALA A 327 9.34 -25.63 11.66
C ALA A 327 10.79 -25.56 12.17
N GLU A 328 11.09 -24.64 13.09
CA GLU A 328 12.41 -24.51 13.71
C GLU A 328 12.80 -25.77 14.50
N THR A 329 11.85 -26.29 15.28
CA THR A 329 12.02 -27.51 16.08
C THR A 329 12.19 -28.74 15.19
N VAL A 330 11.31 -28.94 14.20
CA VAL A 330 11.41 -30.05 13.24
C VAL A 330 12.74 -30.01 12.48
N ALA A 331 13.13 -28.83 11.97
CA ALA A 331 14.40 -28.68 11.28
C ALA A 331 15.62 -28.94 12.18
N HIS A 332 15.54 -28.60 13.47
CA HIS A 332 16.60 -28.93 14.43
C HIS A 332 16.75 -30.44 14.60
N TYR A 333 15.66 -31.18 14.72
CA TYR A 333 15.73 -32.63 14.92
C TYR A 333 16.23 -33.38 13.71
N ILE A 334 15.72 -33.08 12.53
CA ILE A 334 16.19 -33.72 11.30
C ILE A 334 17.69 -33.49 11.13
N VAL A 335 18.20 -32.29 11.44
CA VAL A 335 19.65 -32.00 11.43
C VAL A 335 20.40 -32.84 12.46
N SER A 336 19.90 -32.95 13.69
CA SER A 336 20.51 -33.77 14.75
C SER A 336 20.53 -35.26 14.41
N LEU A 337 19.49 -35.76 13.76
CA LEU A 337 19.38 -37.15 13.30
C LEU A 337 20.32 -37.44 12.13
N VAL A 338 20.38 -36.54 11.14
CA VAL A 338 21.33 -36.63 10.02
C VAL A 338 22.77 -36.60 10.53
N ALA A 339 23.07 -35.78 11.54
CA ALA A 339 24.41 -35.70 12.14
C ALA A 339 24.74 -36.85 13.11
N GLY A 340 23.82 -37.79 13.37
CA GLY A 340 24.01 -38.90 14.30
C GLY A 340 24.14 -38.49 15.77
N LYS A 341 23.74 -37.27 16.14
CA LYS A 341 23.92 -36.71 17.50
C LYS A 341 22.79 -37.07 18.47
N GLY A 342 21.61 -37.45 17.97
CA GLY A 342 20.46 -37.91 18.78
C GLY A 342 19.89 -36.88 19.79
N THR A 343 20.33 -35.62 19.76
CA THR A 343 19.88 -34.60 20.72
C THR A 343 18.53 -34.04 20.30
N LEU A 344 17.47 -34.48 20.99
CA LEU A 344 16.11 -33.96 20.87
C LEU A 344 15.81 -32.99 22.02
N GLN A 345 15.05 -31.91 21.75
CA GLN A 345 14.79 -30.79 22.66
C GLN A 345 13.29 -30.48 22.71
N LYS A 346 12.57 -31.01 23.70
CA LYS A 346 11.10 -30.89 23.83
C LYS A 346 10.53 -29.57 23.31
N TYR A 347 9.49 -29.68 22.47
CA TYR A 347 8.80 -28.55 21.89
C TYR A 347 8.11 -27.70 22.97
N ALA A 348 8.61 -26.49 23.16
CA ALA A 348 8.16 -25.54 24.18
C ALA A 348 7.89 -24.17 23.55
N PRO A 349 6.78 -24.02 22.81
CA PRO A 349 6.48 -22.79 22.09
C PRO A 349 6.15 -21.62 23.02
N LYS A 350 6.46 -20.41 22.56
CA LYS A 350 6.18 -19.14 23.26
C LYS A 350 5.49 -18.19 22.30
N PHE A 351 4.19 -17.96 22.51
CA PHE A 351 3.40 -17.07 21.66
C PHE A 351 3.42 -15.63 22.16
N HIS A 352 3.84 -14.71 21.29
CA HIS A 352 4.00 -13.30 21.62
C HIS A 352 2.68 -12.52 21.54
N GLY A 353 1.60 -13.14 21.08
CA GLY A 353 0.26 -12.53 21.01
C GLY A 353 -0.24 -12.41 19.58
N ALA A 354 -1.21 -11.53 19.37
CA ALA A 354 -1.84 -11.36 18.07
C ALA A 354 -2.20 -9.91 17.80
N MET A 355 -2.48 -9.65 16.53
CA MET A 355 -2.81 -8.36 15.95
C MET A 355 -3.92 -8.59 14.94
N LEU A 356 -4.75 -7.57 14.78
CA LEU A 356 -5.95 -7.60 13.98
C LEU A 356 -6.07 -6.26 13.27
N SER A 357 -6.22 -6.29 11.96
CA SER A 357 -6.59 -5.10 11.19
C SER A 357 -8.11 -4.93 11.12
N VAL A 358 -8.58 -3.69 11.03
CA VAL A 358 -9.99 -3.33 10.85
C VAL A 358 -10.02 -2.23 9.79
N GLY A 359 -9.98 -2.67 8.53
CA GLY A 359 -9.65 -1.81 7.39
C GLY A 359 -8.18 -1.39 7.41
N SER A 360 -7.84 -0.42 6.56
CA SER A 360 -6.43 -0.19 6.22
C SER A 360 -5.65 0.68 7.21
N ARG A 361 -6.32 1.30 8.18
CA ARG A 361 -5.71 2.31 9.09
C ARG A 361 -5.93 2.05 10.57
N TYR A 362 -6.84 1.15 10.93
CA TYR A 362 -7.14 0.84 12.31
C TYR A 362 -6.79 -0.60 12.61
N GLY A 363 -6.12 -0.83 13.73
CA GLY A 363 -5.84 -2.18 14.20
C GLY A 363 -5.98 -2.31 15.71
N CYS A 364 -6.02 -3.54 16.18
CA CYS A 364 -5.98 -3.90 17.59
C CYS A 364 -4.87 -4.93 17.76
N ALA A 365 -4.00 -4.74 18.75
CA ALA A 365 -2.97 -5.71 19.06
C ALA A 365 -2.88 -5.97 20.57
N TYR A 366 -2.58 -7.21 20.92
CA TYR A 366 -2.30 -7.62 22.28
C TYR A 366 -1.03 -8.48 22.27
N LEU A 367 0.09 -7.84 22.60
CA LEU A 367 1.43 -8.34 22.31
C LEU A 367 2.33 -8.30 23.54
N GLY A 368 3.29 -9.23 23.65
CA GLY A 368 4.31 -9.24 24.69
C GLY A 368 4.67 -10.65 25.17
N GLY A 369 5.56 -10.72 26.14
CA GLY A 369 5.99 -11.99 26.75
C GLY A 369 4.93 -12.59 27.68
N LYS A 370 5.16 -13.84 28.12
CA LYS A 370 4.24 -14.61 28.99
C LYS A 370 3.70 -13.83 30.19
N ASN A 371 4.52 -12.97 30.80
CA ASN A 371 4.18 -12.28 32.06
C ASN A 371 3.71 -10.83 31.87
N ARG A 372 3.88 -10.21 30.68
CA ARG A 372 3.53 -8.82 30.43
C ARG A 372 3.14 -8.62 28.98
N LYS A 373 1.83 -8.62 28.71
CA LYS A 373 1.25 -8.27 27.41
C LYS A 373 0.65 -6.86 27.46
N ILE A 374 0.93 -6.07 26.43
CA ILE A 374 0.44 -4.71 26.23
C ILE A 374 -0.65 -4.68 25.16
N SER A 375 -1.65 -3.82 25.37
CA SER A 375 -2.64 -3.52 24.33
C SER A 375 -2.21 -2.29 23.53
N LEU A 376 -2.09 -2.45 22.22
CA LEU A 376 -1.91 -1.36 21.28
C LEU A 376 -3.19 -1.18 20.46
N ALA A 377 -3.46 0.05 20.03
CA ALA A 377 -4.64 0.36 19.24
C ALA A 377 -4.31 1.28 18.07
N SER A 378 -5.13 1.20 17.03
CA SER A 378 -5.07 2.05 15.84
C SER A 378 -3.68 2.01 15.21
N PHE A 379 -3.06 3.18 15.02
CA PHE A 379 -1.76 3.36 14.38
C PHE A 379 -0.65 2.46 14.93
N PHE A 380 -0.50 2.35 16.25
CA PHE A 380 0.58 1.52 16.82
C PHE A 380 0.36 0.03 16.59
N ALA A 381 -0.89 -0.44 16.58
CA ALA A 381 -1.20 -1.83 16.24
C ALA A 381 -0.90 -2.11 14.76
N MET A 382 -1.29 -1.19 13.86
CA MET A 382 -0.98 -1.29 12.43
C MET A 382 0.53 -1.22 12.16
N LEU A 383 1.25 -0.32 12.85
CA LEU A 383 2.70 -0.24 12.75
C LEU A 383 3.34 -1.57 13.13
N THR A 384 2.90 -2.19 14.23
CA THR A 384 3.40 -3.52 14.60
C THR A 384 3.04 -4.58 13.56
N LYS A 385 1.83 -4.51 12.96
CA LYS A 385 1.44 -5.38 11.83
C LYS A 385 2.45 -5.32 10.71
N HIS A 386 2.73 -4.13 10.21
CA HIS A 386 3.64 -4.01 9.09
C HIS A 386 5.10 -4.32 9.47
N LEU A 387 5.55 -4.05 10.71
CA LEU A 387 6.89 -4.43 11.16
C LEU A 387 7.09 -5.95 11.20
N ILE A 388 6.10 -6.70 11.69
CA ILE A 388 6.17 -8.16 11.71
C ILE A 388 6.22 -8.73 10.30
N TYR A 389 5.41 -8.19 9.38
CA TYR A 389 5.51 -8.61 7.98
C TYR A 389 6.82 -8.20 7.33
N ILE A 390 7.37 -7.02 7.58
CA ILE A 390 8.71 -6.68 7.10
C ILE A 390 9.74 -7.73 7.53
N ILE A 391 9.71 -8.13 8.81
CA ILE A 391 10.60 -9.18 9.33
C ILE A 391 10.37 -10.50 8.59
N TYR A 392 9.11 -10.90 8.43
CA TYR A 392 8.73 -12.12 7.72
C TYR A 392 9.22 -12.13 6.25
N PHE A 393 9.00 -11.04 5.53
CA PHE A 393 9.43 -10.88 4.14
C PHE A 393 10.95 -10.91 4.01
N ILE A 394 11.68 -10.29 4.95
CA ILE A 394 13.15 -10.42 5.02
C ILE A 394 13.54 -11.87 5.27
N GLN A 395 12.83 -12.58 6.15
CA GLN A 395 13.12 -13.96 6.47
C GLN A 395 12.92 -14.89 5.26
N ILE A 396 12.01 -14.60 4.33
CA ILE A 396 11.71 -15.45 3.16
C ILE A 396 12.44 -15.01 1.88
N LEU A 397 12.39 -13.73 1.52
CA LEU A 397 12.97 -13.20 0.28
C LEU A 397 14.21 -12.32 0.51
N GLY A 398 14.64 -12.12 1.75
CA GLY A 398 15.75 -11.21 2.06
C GLY A 398 15.39 -9.76 1.75
N TRP A 399 16.39 -8.99 1.29
CA TRP A 399 16.20 -7.56 0.99
C TRP A 399 15.22 -7.31 -0.17
N LYS A 400 15.06 -8.24 -1.11
CA LYS A 400 14.04 -8.14 -2.17
C LYS A 400 12.64 -8.03 -1.54
N GLY A 401 12.31 -8.92 -0.61
CA GLY A 401 11.03 -8.91 0.10
C GLY A 401 10.80 -7.62 0.90
N PHE A 402 11.83 -7.09 1.55
CA PHE A 402 11.76 -5.79 2.24
C PHE A 402 11.30 -4.67 1.31
N PHE A 403 12.00 -4.49 0.18
CA PHE A 403 11.69 -3.40 -0.75
C PHE A 403 10.34 -3.61 -1.44
N GLU A 404 10.00 -4.84 -1.80
CA GLU A 404 8.69 -5.17 -2.40
C GLU A 404 7.55 -4.87 -1.44
N TYR A 405 7.65 -5.30 -0.19
CA TYR A 405 6.62 -5.05 0.82
C TYR A 405 6.48 -3.56 1.13
N ILE A 406 7.60 -2.85 1.36
CA ILE A 406 7.59 -1.41 1.63
C ILE A 406 6.96 -0.63 0.47
N ARG A 407 7.37 -0.94 -0.77
CA ARG A 407 6.80 -0.34 -1.96
C ARG A 407 5.29 -0.58 -2.03
N ASN A 408 4.86 -1.82 -1.85
CA ASN A 408 3.48 -2.22 -2.05
C ASN A 408 2.55 -1.66 -0.95
N GLU A 409 2.96 -1.67 0.33
CA GLU A 409 2.10 -1.27 1.44
C GLU A 409 2.14 0.23 1.78
N PHE A 410 3.29 0.89 1.54
CA PHE A 410 3.48 2.28 1.97
C PHE A 410 3.49 3.28 0.82
N PHE A 411 3.92 2.86 -0.37
CA PHE A 411 4.14 3.78 -1.48
C PHE A 411 3.17 3.63 -2.65
N THR A 412 2.62 2.44 -2.93
CA THR A 412 1.80 2.23 -4.14
C THR A 412 0.32 1.92 -3.89
N ILE A 413 -0.12 1.84 -2.63
CA ILE A 413 -1.55 1.62 -2.31
C ILE A 413 -2.41 2.75 -2.89
N ARG A 414 -3.51 2.36 -3.53
CA ARG A 414 -4.44 3.29 -4.16
C ARG A 414 -5.43 3.89 -3.13
N ARG A 415 -6.09 4.98 -3.52
CA ARG A 415 -7.23 5.56 -2.77
C ARG A 415 -6.95 5.89 -1.30
N ARG A 416 -5.70 6.19 -0.95
CA ARG A 416 -5.28 6.56 0.41
C ARG A 416 -5.46 5.43 1.44
N ARG A 417 -5.63 4.17 1.02
CA ARG A 417 -5.82 3.01 1.92
C ARG A 417 -4.50 2.47 2.48
N SER A 418 -3.48 3.31 2.65
CA SER A 418 -2.28 2.96 3.42
C SER A 418 -2.44 3.42 4.87
N ILE A 419 -1.72 2.76 5.79
CA ILE A 419 -1.51 3.19 7.18
C ILE A 419 -1.05 4.65 7.26
N LEU A 420 -0.21 5.10 6.32
CA LEU A 420 0.30 6.48 6.28
C LEU A 420 -0.61 7.44 5.49
N GLY A 421 -1.78 6.97 5.07
CA GLY A 421 -2.71 7.73 4.23
C GLY A 421 -2.19 7.98 2.82
N GLY A 422 -2.69 9.04 2.18
CA GLY A 422 -2.35 9.36 0.78
C GLY A 422 -1.10 10.21 0.60
N HIS A 423 -0.37 10.54 1.66
CA HIS A 423 0.81 11.41 1.57
C HIS A 423 2.02 10.67 1.00
N PHE A 424 2.23 9.41 1.38
CA PHE A 424 3.30 8.58 0.85
C PHE A 424 2.83 7.64 -0.27
N SER A 425 1.54 7.31 -0.26
CA SER A 425 0.96 6.30 -1.14
C SER A 425 0.41 6.91 -2.42
N ASN A 426 1.26 7.03 -3.44
CA ASN A 426 0.91 7.51 -4.78
C ASN A 426 1.70 6.75 -5.85
N ARG A 427 1.13 6.61 -7.05
CA ARG A 427 1.76 5.88 -8.18
C ARG A 427 3.15 6.43 -8.53
N THR A 428 3.37 7.70 -8.30
CA THR A 428 4.66 8.39 -8.43
C THR A 428 5.05 8.92 -7.05
N PRO A 429 6.32 8.82 -6.63
CA PRO A 429 6.80 9.29 -5.33
C PRO A 429 6.86 10.82 -5.26
N SER A 430 5.72 11.49 -5.41
CA SER A 430 5.62 12.94 -5.47
C SER A 430 5.93 13.62 -4.13
N PHE A 431 6.13 12.87 -3.04
CA PHE A 431 6.71 13.42 -1.80
C PHE A 431 8.13 13.95 -2.02
N LEU A 432 8.85 13.45 -3.04
CA LEU A 432 10.15 13.97 -3.45
C LEU A 432 10.06 15.40 -4.01
N LEU A 433 8.88 15.87 -4.39
CA LEU A 433 8.66 17.24 -4.83
C LEU A 433 8.53 18.23 -3.66
N VAL A 434 8.35 17.76 -2.42
CA VAL A 434 8.13 18.65 -1.26
C VAL A 434 9.35 19.53 -0.98
N PRO A 435 10.60 19.03 -0.93
CA PRO A 435 11.78 19.90 -0.76
C PRO A 435 11.88 20.94 -1.89
N LEU A 436 11.65 20.53 -3.13
CA LEU A 436 11.66 21.43 -4.29
C LEU A 436 10.57 22.51 -4.19
N ARG A 437 9.37 22.13 -3.72
CA ARG A 437 8.22 23.03 -3.50
C ARG A 437 8.54 24.09 -2.46
N VAL A 438 9.05 23.65 -1.31
CA VAL A 438 9.42 24.54 -0.20
C VAL A 438 10.58 25.45 -0.61
N PHE A 439 11.57 24.92 -1.32
CA PHE A 439 12.72 25.69 -1.78
C PHE A 439 12.33 26.76 -2.81
N LEU A 440 11.55 26.40 -3.84
CA LEU A 440 11.06 27.36 -4.82
C LEU A 440 10.19 28.43 -4.14
N GLY A 441 9.33 28.04 -3.20
CA GLY A 441 8.51 28.97 -2.44
C GLY A 441 9.34 29.93 -1.59
N ALA A 442 10.36 29.42 -0.89
CA ALA A 442 11.29 30.23 -0.11
C ALA A 442 12.08 31.23 -0.99
N TYR A 443 12.50 30.80 -2.19
CA TYR A 443 13.17 31.67 -3.15
C TYR A 443 12.27 32.82 -3.62
N TRP A 444 11.00 32.56 -3.92
CA TRP A 444 10.05 33.62 -4.28
C TRP A 444 9.81 34.62 -3.14
N ILE A 445 9.70 34.14 -1.89
CA ILE A 445 9.62 35.04 -0.73
C ILE A 445 10.89 35.87 -0.61
N PHE A 446 12.05 35.24 -0.78
CA PHE A 446 13.34 35.92 -0.72
C PHE A 446 13.45 37.02 -1.77
N GLU A 447 13.08 36.78 -3.03
CA GLU A 447 13.08 37.81 -4.09
C GLU A 447 12.12 38.96 -3.78
N GLY A 448 10.93 38.68 -3.24
CA GLY A 448 9.98 39.70 -2.83
C GLY A 448 10.50 40.57 -1.67
N ILE A 449 11.09 39.97 -0.63
CA ILE A 449 11.71 40.69 0.48
C ILE A 449 12.94 41.47 -0.01
N LYS A 450 13.72 40.84 -0.91
CA LYS A 450 14.73 41.40 -1.83
C LYS A 450 14.41 42.85 -2.19
N LYS A 451 13.37 42.93 -3.01
CA LYS A 451 12.87 44.17 -3.61
C LYS A 451 12.38 45.18 -2.57
N ILE A 452 11.78 44.73 -1.48
CA ILE A 452 11.38 45.64 -0.39
C ILE A 452 12.62 46.31 0.23
N GLY A 453 13.68 45.54 0.47
CA GLY A 453 14.95 46.04 1.02
C GLY A 453 15.69 47.01 0.08
N GLU A 454 15.58 46.82 -1.24
CA GLU A 454 16.19 47.67 -2.27
C GLU A 454 15.35 48.91 -2.64
N GLU A 455 14.43 49.28 -1.75
CA GLU A 455 13.54 50.43 -1.94
C GLU A 455 12.75 50.38 -3.25
N TRP A 456 12.44 49.17 -3.76
CA TRP A 456 11.72 48.97 -5.01
C TRP A 456 10.30 49.54 -4.97
N LEU A 457 9.72 49.71 -3.79
CA LEU A 457 8.35 50.23 -3.60
C LEU A 457 8.28 51.74 -3.34
N GLN A 458 9.42 52.44 -3.31
CA GLN A 458 9.46 53.87 -2.95
C GLN A 458 9.33 54.80 -4.16
N SER A 459 9.78 54.38 -5.35
CA SER A 459 9.76 55.20 -6.56
C SER A 459 9.52 54.38 -7.84
N PRO A 460 8.99 54.98 -8.93
CA PRO A 460 8.77 54.29 -10.19
C PRO A 460 10.13 53.99 -10.85
N LYS A 461 10.53 52.72 -10.78
CA LYS A 461 11.83 52.22 -11.28
C LYS A 461 11.67 51.37 -12.55
N LEU A 462 10.45 50.96 -12.90
CA LEU A 462 10.19 49.97 -13.96
C LEU A 462 10.66 50.43 -15.35
N ALA A 463 10.44 51.70 -15.71
CA ALA A 463 10.89 52.24 -17.00
C ALA A 463 12.42 52.22 -17.13
N GLN A 464 13.11 52.72 -16.11
CA GLN A 464 14.57 52.72 -16.04
C GLN A 464 15.13 51.29 -16.07
N PHE A 465 14.46 50.37 -15.37
CA PHE A 465 14.86 48.97 -15.30
C PHE A 465 14.78 48.25 -16.66
N PHE A 466 13.69 48.46 -17.41
CA PHE A 466 13.53 47.88 -18.75
C PHE A 466 14.49 48.50 -19.78
N SER A 467 14.69 49.82 -19.73
CA SER A 467 15.64 50.50 -20.64
C SER A 467 17.08 50.05 -20.39
N SER A 468 17.46 49.82 -19.14
CA SER A 468 18.79 49.31 -18.79
C SER A 468 18.99 47.89 -19.30
N ALA A 469 17.99 47.02 -19.17
CA ALA A 469 18.02 45.68 -19.74
C ALA A 469 18.17 45.73 -21.28
N GLU A 470 17.41 46.60 -21.94
CA GLU A 470 17.49 46.77 -23.39
C GLU A 470 18.86 47.24 -23.85
N ALA A 471 19.46 48.21 -23.15
CA ALA A 471 20.81 48.67 -23.45
C ALA A 471 21.86 47.56 -23.39
N VAL A 472 21.77 46.63 -22.44
CA VAL A 472 22.73 45.51 -22.31
C VAL A 472 22.62 44.55 -23.50
N PHE A 473 21.40 44.13 -23.85
CA PHE A 473 21.19 43.21 -24.98
C PHE A 473 21.52 43.87 -26.33
N ASP A 474 21.16 45.15 -26.53
CA ASP A 474 21.47 45.88 -27.76
C ASP A 474 22.97 46.15 -27.92
N ALA A 475 23.69 46.38 -26.82
CA ALA A 475 25.14 46.51 -26.85
C ALA A 475 25.84 45.19 -27.22
N ALA A 476 25.34 44.06 -26.72
CA ALA A 476 25.82 42.73 -27.13
C ALA A 476 25.63 42.52 -28.64
N ILE A 477 24.46 42.88 -29.18
CA ILE A 477 24.13 42.75 -30.60
C ILE A 477 25.01 43.65 -31.48
N SER A 478 25.27 44.88 -31.03
CA SER A 478 26.04 45.88 -31.79
C SER A 478 27.55 45.77 -31.61
N GLY A 479 28.04 44.93 -30.68
CA GLY A 479 29.46 44.79 -30.34
C GLY A 479 30.05 46.02 -29.65
N ALA A 480 29.22 46.86 -29.03
CA ALA A 480 29.63 48.08 -28.34
C ALA A 480 30.01 47.81 -26.88
N SER A 481 31.08 48.43 -26.37
CA SER A 481 31.49 48.27 -24.96
C SER A 481 30.53 48.98 -24.01
N THR A 482 29.87 48.21 -23.12
CA THR A 482 28.95 48.75 -22.11
C THR A 482 29.71 49.24 -20.89
N ALA A 483 30.32 50.43 -20.95
CA ALA A 483 30.93 51.05 -19.77
C ALA A 483 29.91 51.55 -18.73
N SER A 484 28.60 51.54 -19.02
CA SER A 484 27.59 52.19 -18.17
C SER A 484 26.27 51.42 -17.92
N GLY A 485 26.07 50.25 -18.53
CA GLY A 485 24.79 49.51 -18.45
C GLY A 485 24.78 48.27 -17.54
N ALA A 486 25.94 47.70 -17.22
CA ALA A 486 26.05 46.39 -16.57
C ALA A 486 25.66 46.38 -15.08
N THR A 487 25.64 47.53 -14.41
CA THR A 487 25.33 47.63 -12.97
C THR A 487 23.84 47.49 -12.64
N ALA A 488 22.93 47.77 -13.58
CA ALA A 488 21.49 47.80 -13.29
C ALA A 488 20.79 46.43 -13.37
N LEU A 489 21.39 45.43 -14.04
CA LEU A 489 20.86 44.07 -14.08
C LEU A 489 21.36 43.19 -12.92
N ALA A 490 22.52 43.53 -12.34
CA ALA A 490 23.12 42.80 -11.22
C ALA A 490 22.26 42.83 -9.95
N ASP A 491 21.45 43.89 -9.76
CA ASP A 491 20.56 44.01 -8.60
C ASP A 491 19.34 43.07 -8.71
N ALA A 492 18.94 42.65 -9.91
CA ALA A 492 17.71 41.89 -10.10
C ALA A 492 17.84 40.37 -9.98
N THR A 493 19.06 39.83 -9.97
CA THR A 493 19.30 38.39 -9.81
C THR A 493 20.52 38.18 -8.93
N THR A 494 20.30 37.70 -7.71
CA THR A 494 21.30 37.63 -6.64
C THR A 494 22.32 36.50 -6.86
N SER A 495 23.15 36.61 -7.89
CA SER A 495 24.39 35.83 -8.02
C SER A 495 25.30 36.37 -9.14
N ALA A 496 25.82 37.58 -8.99
CA ALA A 496 27.15 37.98 -9.48
C ALA A 496 27.46 39.43 -9.06
N THR A 497 28.19 39.61 -7.97
CA THR A 497 29.01 40.82 -7.79
C THR A 497 30.20 40.68 -8.73
N GLN A 498 30.11 41.19 -9.95
CA GLN A 498 31.29 41.32 -10.81
C GLN A 498 31.36 42.67 -11.51
N ALA A 499 32.58 43.19 -11.53
CA ALA A 499 33.04 44.34 -12.30
C ALA A 499 32.57 44.24 -13.76
N ALA A 500 32.50 45.39 -14.45
CA ALA A 500 32.13 45.53 -15.85
C ALA A 500 32.66 44.36 -16.71
N ALA A 501 31.83 43.35 -16.91
CA ALA A 501 32.16 42.18 -17.69
C ALA A 501 31.93 42.51 -19.17
N ASP A 502 32.86 42.11 -20.02
CA ASP A 502 32.66 42.17 -21.47
C ASP A 502 31.39 41.38 -21.82
N VAL A 503 30.44 42.06 -22.48
CA VAL A 503 29.18 41.44 -22.91
C VAL A 503 29.41 40.81 -24.28
N SER A 504 29.28 39.48 -24.36
CA SER A 504 29.46 38.73 -25.61
C SER A 504 28.10 38.24 -26.15
N LEU A 505 27.90 38.34 -27.47
CA LEU A 505 26.73 37.76 -28.13
C LEU A 505 27.03 36.31 -28.53
N ILE A 506 26.18 35.39 -28.11
CA ILE A 506 26.28 33.97 -28.48
C ILE A 506 25.42 33.71 -29.73
N PHE A 507 24.14 34.09 -29.67
CA PHE A 507 23.29 34.09 -30.86
C PHE A 507 22.15 35.11 -30.74
N ASP A 508 21.70 35.60 -31.90
CA ASP A 508 20.51 36.45 -32.03
C ASP A 508 19.67 35.91 -33.18
N TRP A 509 18.46 35.43 -32.86
CA TRP A 509 17.51 34.91 -33.85
C TRP A 509 16.31 35.83 -33.93
N ASN A 510 16.18 36.52 -35.06
CA ASN A 510 15.01 37.33 -35.38
C ASN A 510 14.09 36.57 -36.34
N ILE A 511 12.97 36.09 -35.82
CA ILE A 511 11.96 35.34 -36.57
C ILE A 511 10.90 36.34 -37.06
N LEU A 512 10.98 36.67 -38.35
CA LEU A 512 10.00 37.48 -39.09
C LEU A 512 9.77 38.90 -38.51
N GLY A 513 10.67 39.41 -37.67
CA GLY A 513 10.49 40.70 -36.98
C GLY A 513 9.44 40.65 -35.87
N ILE A 514 8.88 39.48 -35.56
CA ILE A 514 7.80 39.29 -34.59
C ILE A 514 8.37 38.78 -33.26
N PHE A 515 9.27 37.79 -33.32
CA PHE A 515 9.96 37.23 -32.16
C PHE A 515 11.46 37.39 -32.34
N ARG A 516 12.14 37.92 -31.33
CA ARG A 516 13.62 38.01 -31.30
C ARG A 516 14.13 37.30 -30.05
N LEU A 517 14.84 36.19 -30.26
CA LEU A 517 15.48 35.43 -29.19
C LEU A 517 16.97 35.76 -29.18
N THR A 518 17.44 36.35 -28.10
CA THR A 518 18.83 36.79 -27.96
C THR A 518 19.48 36.10 -26.77
N PHE A 519 20.69 35.55 -26.98
CA PHE A 519 21.47 34.87 -25.96
C PHE A 519 22.85 35.52 -25.82
N ILE A 520 23.16 35.96 -24.60
CA ILE A 520 24.37 36.73 -24.29
C ILE A 520 25.11 36.14 -23.09
N GLU A 521 26.39 36.46 -22.97
CA GLU A 521 27.23 36.21 -21.79
C GLU A 521 27.63 37.56 -21.19
N SER A 522 27.30 37.78 -19.92
CA SER A 522 27.65 38.99 -19.18
C SER A 522 27.84 38.63 -17.70
N GLY A 523 28.99 38.04 -17.39
CA GLY A 523 29.28 37.41 -16.08
C GLY A 523 28.56 36.07 -15.86
N ASP A 524 27.27 35.98 -16.20
CA ASP A 524 26.46 34.76 -16.36
C ASP A 524 25.80 34.77 -17.76
N TYR A 525 25.27 33.64 -18.19
CA TYR A 525 24.55 33.48 -19.45
C TYR A 525 23.10 33.96 -19.30
N ALA A 526 22.62 34.82 -20.20
CA ALA A 526 21.26 35.37 -20.14
C ALA A 526 20.52 35.23 -21.48
N ILE A 527 19.28 34.77 -21.42
CA ILE A 527 18.39 34.63 -22.58
C ILE A 527 17.27 35.66 -22.48
N ARG A 528 16.92 36.30 -23.59
CA ARG A 528 15.76 37.19 -23.68
C ARG A 528 14.94 36.87 -24.91
N LEU A 529 13.61 36.87 -24.75
CA LEU A 529 12.64 36.66 -25.83
C LEU A 529 11.80 37.93 -26.03
N LYS A 530 12.16 38.76 -27.00
CA LYS A 530 11.38 39.95 -27.35
C LYS A 530 10.22 39.57 -28.27
N PHE A 531 9.04 40.11 -27.98
CA PHE A 531 7.83 39.92 -28.76
C PHE A 531 7.17 41.27 -28.99
N VAL A 532 6.88 41.64 -30.24
CA VAL A 532 6.38 42.98 -30.61
C VAL A 532 5.11 43.38 -29.85
N LEU A 533 4.20 42.44 -29.59
CA LEU A 533 2.99 42.71 -28.80
C LEU A 533 3.31 43.05 -27.33
N MET A 534 4.40 42.52 -26.79
CA MET A 534 4.83 42.83 -25.42
C MET A 534 5.32 44.27 -25.31
N ASP A 535 6.03 44.79 -26.32
CA ASP A 535 6.46 46.20 -26.33
C ASP A 535 5.26 47.15 -26.39
N TRP A 536 4.24 46.81 -27.19
CA TRP A 536 2.97 47.51 -27.21
C TRP A 536 2.25 47.42 -25.86
N PHE A 537 2.20 46.25 -25.23
CA PHE A 537 1.59 46.05 -23.92
C PHE A 537 2.30 46.87 -22.83
N ASN A 538 3.63 46.84 -22.81
CA ASN A 538 4.45 47.55 -21.84
C ASN A 538 4.25 49.06 -21.96
N SER A 539 4.25 49.61 -23.18
CA SER A 539 4.06 51.04 -23.43
C SER A 539 2.64 51.52 -23.13
N LEU A 540 1.62 50.68 -23.32
CA LEU A 540 0.22 51.06 -23.08
C LEU A 540 -0.24 50.87 -21.63
N PHE A 541 0.18 49.78 -20.97
CA PHE A 541 -0.34 49.36 -19.67
C PHE A 541 0.66 49.48 -18.52
N LEU A 542 1.94 49.17 -18.73
CA LEU A 542 2.94 49.17 -17.64
C LEU A 542 3.58 50.54 -17.41
N LEU A 543 3.99 51.22 -18.48
CA LEU A 543 4.89 52.39 -18.41
C LEU A 543 4.21 53.75 -18.64
N ARG A 544 2.89 53.76 -18.92
CA ARG A 544 2.17 54.96 -19.38
C ARG A 544 2.07 56.08 -18.34
N THR A 545 2.06 55.76 -17.05
CA THR A 545 2.07 56.74 -15.95
C THR A 545 2.90 56.24 -14.78
N GLU A 546 3.45 57.13 -13.96
CA GLU A 546 4.17 56.77 -12.72
C GLU A 546 3.29 55.93 -11.77
N GLY A 547 2.00 56.27 -11.67
CA GLY A 547 1.03 55.51 -10.87
C GLY A 547 0.85 54.06 -11.35
N GLN A 548 0.86 53.83 -12.67
CA GLN A 548 0.81 52.47 -13.23
C GLN A 548 2.09 51.69 -12.95
N GLN A 549 3.26 52.31 -13.10
CA GLN A 549 4.54 51.67 -12.77
C GLN A 549 4.57 51.23 -11.31
N MET A 550 4.17 52.12 -10.40
CA MET A 550 4.07 51.81 -8.98
C MET A 550 3.08 50.67 -8.70
N PHE A 551 1.90 50.68 -9.32
CA PHE A 551 0.92 49.62 -9.17
C PHE A 551 1.50 48.25 -9.54
N PHE A 552 2.12 48.13 -10.72
CA PHE A 552 2.73 46.86 -11.15
C PHE A 552 3.91 46.44 -10.29
N GLN A 553 4.74 47.38 -9.82
CA GLN A 553 5.82 47.08 -8.87
C GLN A 553 5.29 46.47 -7.57
N HIS A 554 4.20 47.01 -7.02
CA HIS A 554 3.53 46.43 -5.84
C HIS A 554 2.94 45.06 -6.14
N VAL A 555 2.24 44.91 -7.27
CA VAL A 555 1.63 43.64 -7.67
C VAL A 555 2.66 42.54 -7.80
N VAL A 556 3.82 42.81 -8.42
CA VAL A 556 4.91 41.82 -8.57
C VAL A 556 5.41 41.38 -7.19
N VAL A 557 5.80 42.31 -6.32
CA VAL A 557 6.34 41.97 -4.98
C VAL A 557 5.32 41.19 -4.14
N ILE A 558 4.06 41.64 -4.12
CA ILE A 558 2.98 40.93 -3.42
C ILE A 558 2.79 39.54 -4.02
N SER A 559 2.79 39.41 -5.34
CA SER A 559 2.65 38.12 -6.02
C SER A 559 3.76 37.16 -5.63
N GLU A 560 5.03 37.61 -5.64
CA GLU A 560 6.19 36.78 -5.29
C GLU A 560 6.07 36.23 -3.87
N ILE A 561 5.72 37.08 -2.90
CA ILE A 561 5.52 36.67 -1.51
C ILE A 561 4.33 35.70 -1.39
N VAL A 562 3.19 36.02 -2.02
CA VAL A 562 1.97 35.20 -1.95
C VAL A 562 2.19 33.83 -2.57
N ILE A 563 2.77 33.75 -3.77
CA ILE A 563 3.13 32.49 -4.43
C ILE A 563 4.07 31.69 -3.55
N GLY A 564 5.08 32.35 -2.98
CA GLY A 564 6.05 31.72 -2.11
C GLY A 564 5.40 31.05 -0.90
N ILE A 565 4.48 31.77 -0.23
CA ILE A 565 3.70 31.24 0.89
C ILE A 565 2.80 30.07 0.43
N LEU A 566 2.08 30.23 -0.69
CA LEU A 566 1.19 29.20 -1.24
C LEU A 566 1.96 27.91 -1.58
N LEU A 567 3.14 28.02 -2.17
CA LEU A 567 4.02 26.88 -2.47
C LEU A 567 4.53 26.22 -1.20
N ILE A 568 5.02 26.97 -0.21
CA ILE A 568 5.51 26.40 1.06
C ILE A 568 4.40 25.61 1.76
N LEU A 569 3.23 26.24 1.93
CA LEU A 569 2.05 25.62 2.54
C LEU A 569 1.45 24.49 1.69
N GLY A 570 1.78 24.43 0.40
CA GLY A 570 1.18 23.52 -0.56
C GLY A 570 -0.32 23.75 -0.72
N LEU A 571 -0.75 25.02 -0.77
CA LEU A 571 -2.11 25.46 -1.00
C LEU A 571 -2.23 26.05 -2.40
N PHE A 572 -3.17 25.55 -3.19
CA PHE A 572 -3.33 25.86 -4.61
C PHE A 572 -2.03 25.75 -5.40
N SER A 573 -1.25 24.69 -5.15
CA SER A 573 0.10 24.55 -5.67
C SER A 573 0.15 24.60 -7.19
N PHE A 574 -0.86 24.03 -7.87
CA PHE A 574 -1.00 24.10 -9.32
C PHE A 574 -1.09 25.55 -9.82
N VAL A 575 -1.95 26.36 -9.19
CA VAL A 575 -2.15 27.77 -9.57
C VAL A 575 -0.91 28.59 -9.23
N ALA A 576 -0.32 28.38 -8.05
CA ALA A 576 0.90 29.05 -7.63
C ALA A 576 2.09 28.74 -8.57
N SER A 577 2.28 27.47 -8.95
CA SER A 577 3.32 27.07 -9.91
C SER A 577 3.05 27.60 -11.32
N GLY A 578 1.79 27.60 -11.77
CA GLY A 578 1.42 28.19 -13.06
C GLY A 578 1.68 29.69 -13.11
N TYR A 579 1.37 30.41 -12.02
CA TYR A 579 1.67 31.83 -11.92
C TYR A 579 3.18 32.11 -11.78
N ALA A 580 3.94 31.24 -11.10
CA ALA A 580 5.40 31.33 -11.08
C ALA A 580 6.02 31.22 -12.49
N LEU A 581 5.51 30.29 -13.32
CA LEU A 581 5.90 30.20 -14.74
C LEU A 581 5.52 31.46 -15.52
N PHE A 582 4.33 32.02 -15.25
CA PHE A 582 3.91 33.28 -15.87
C PHE A 582 4.86 34.44 -15.52
N LEU A 583 5.26 34.60 -14.25
CA LEU A 583 6.23 35.62 -13.85
C LEU A 583 7.60 35.41 -14.51
N GLN A 584 8.09 34.18 -14.57
CA GLN A 584 9.36 33.87 -15.24
C GLN A 584 9.30 34.14 -16.74
N ALA A 585 8.18 33.82 -17.39
CA ALA A 585 7.95 34.15 -18.78
C ALA A 585 7.92 35.67 -18.99
N LEU A 586 7.31 36.42 -18.05
CA LEU A 586 7.32 37.88 -18.07
C LEU A 586 8.75 38.42 -17.97
N PHE A 587 9.57 37.94 -17.02
CA PHE A 587 10.98 38.33 -16.88
C PHE A 587 11.81 37.98 -18.11
N LEU A 588 11.60 36.78 -18.68
CA LEU A 588 12.24 36.35 -19.93
C LEU A 588 11.92 37.29 -21.10
N MET A 589 10.69 37.84 -21.14
CA MET A 589 10.24 38.75 -22.20
C MET A 589 10.61 40.22 -21.96
N THR A 590 10.74 40.66 -20.71
CA THR A 590 11.05 42.05 -20.37
C THR A 590 12.54 42.27 -20.19
N THR A 591 13.15 41.70 -19.15
CA THR A 591 14.53 41.96 -18.75
C THR A 591 15.52 40.90 -19.24
N GLY A 592 15.02 39.76 -19.71
CA GLY A 592 15.81 38.55 -19.88
C GLY A 592 15.91 37.77 -18.58
N LEU A 593 16.21 36.48 -18.71
CA LEU A 593 16.38 35.55 -17.60
C LEU A 593 17.76 34.91 -17.66
N TYR A 594 18.49 35.01 -16.55
CA TYR A 594 19.80 34.41 -16.37
C TYR A 594 19.71 32.91 -16.19
N LEU A 595 20.68 32.17 -16.73
CA LEU A 595 20.74 30.71 -16.71
C LEU A 595 20.74 30.16 -15.28
N SER A 596 21.37 30.88 -14.33
CA SER A 596 21.29 30.62 -12.89
C SER A 596 19.86 30.60 -12.31
N GLN A 597 18.86 31.14 -13.00
CA GLN A 597 17.45 31.12 -12.58
C GLN A 597 16.57 30.14 -13.36
N TRP A 598 17.10 29.48 -14.40
CA TRP A 598 16.32 28.55 -15.22
C TRP A 598 15.83 27.32 -14.45
N TRP A 599 16.53 26.92 -13.38
CA TRP A 599 16.05 25.84 -12.51
C TRP A 599 14.66 26.14 -11.95
N MET A 600 14.28 27.41 -11.78
CA MET A 600 12.96 27.79 -11.29
C MET A 600 11.85 27.46 -12.29
N ILE A 601 12.13 27.51 -13.60
CA ILE A 601 11.21 27.10 -14.66
C ILE A 601 10.94 25.60 -14.54
N PHE A 602 12.01 24.80 -14.53
CA PHE A 602 11.89 23.35 -14.41
C PHE A 602 11.24 22.93 -13.08
N ALA A 603 11.56 23.64 -11.99
CA ALA A 603 10.92 23.43 -10.70
C ALA A 603 9.42 23.72 -10.75
N ALA A 604 9.02 24.88 -11.29
CA ALA A 604 7.62 25.24 -11.40
C ALA A 604 6.84 24.26 -12.30
N PHE A 605 7.41 23.81 -13.42
CA PHE A 605 6.82 22.75 -14.25
C PHE A 605 6.65 21.43 -13.49
N ALA A 606 7.66 20.98 -12.74
CA ALA A 606 7.56 19.76 -11.95
C ALA A 606 6.46 19.86 -10.87
N LEU A 607 6.27 21.06 -10.30
CA LEU A 607 5.32 21.31 -9.21
C LEU A 607 3.86 21.45 -9.67
N LEU A 608 3.61 21.65 -10.98
CA LEU A 608 2.27 21.58 -11.58
C LEU A 608 1.60 20.22 -11.36
N ILE A 609 2.36 19.14 -11.16
CA ILE A 609 1.83 17.77 -11.00
C ILE A 609 1.32 17.54 -9.56
N GLY A 610 0.49 18.45 -9.05
CA GLY A 610 -0.22 18.30 -7.78
C GLY A 610 0.69 18.21 -6.55
N SER A 611 1.81 18.94 -6.55
CA SER A 611 2.80 18.93 -5.46
C SER A 611 2.23 19.29 -4.08
N GLY A 612 1.14 20.07 -4.01
CA GLY A 612 0.43 20.41 -2.77
C GLY A 612 -0.35 19.23 -2.17
N ARG A 613 -0.67 18.20 -2.96
CA ARG A 613 -1.45 17.03 -2.48
C ARG A 613 -0.64 16.16 -1.51
N ILE A 614 0.65 16.44 -1.30
CA ILE A 614 1.52 15.71 -0.38
C ILE A 614 2.16 16.69 0.58
N PHE A 615 1.99 16.44 1.89
CA PHE A 615 2.45 17.36 2.95
C PHE A 615 2.12 18.83 2.67
N GLY A 616 0.93 19.08 2.13
CA GLY A 616 0.42 20.40 1.79
C GLY A 616 -1.07 20.49 2.02
N LEU A 617 -1.58 21.71 2.11
CA LEU A 617 -2.99 21.98 2.42
C LEU A 617 -3.94 21.49 1.32
N ASP A 618 -3.48 21.40 0.07
CA ASP A 618 -4.25 20.87 -1.06
C ASP A 618 -4.73 19.43 -0.84
N TYR A 619 -4.05 18.64 0.00
CA TYR A 619 -4.52 17.30 0.36
C TYR A 619 -5.90 17.29 1.02
N TYR A 620 -6.23 18.34 1.78
CA TYR A 620 -7.48 18.50 2.51
C TYR A 620 -8.44 19.46 1.80
N VAL A 621 -7.92 20.58 1.30
CA VAL A 621 -8.72 21.66 0.70
C VAL A 621 -9.30 21.24 -0.65
N LEU A 622 -8.50 20.65 -1.54
CA LEU A 622 -8.97 20.32 -2.89
C LEU A 622 -10.12 19.28 -2.89
N PRO A 623 -10.06 18.16 -2.12
CA PRO A 623 -11.20 17.26 -2.05
C PRO A 623 -12.46 17.91 -1.49
N ALA A 624 -12.34 18.72 -0.43
CA ALA A 624 -13.48 19.41 0.17
C ALA A 624 -14.12 20.42 -0.81
N MET A 625 -13.28 21.18 -1.53
CA MET A 625 -13.74 22.07 -2.60
C MET A 625 -14.38 21.30 -3.75
N LYS A 626 -13.78 20.18 -4.17
CA LYS A 626 -14.32 19.31 -5.24
C LYS A 626 -15.70 18.77 -4.86
N ASP A 627 -15.87 18.31 -3.62
CA ASP A 627 -17.16 17.82 -3.13
C ASP A 627 -18.21 18.93 -3.09
N GLY A 628 -17.83 20.14 -2.64
CA GLY A 628 -18.70 21.31 -2.68
C GLY A 628 -19.08 21.71 -4.11
N TRP A 629 -18.11 21.73 -5.02
CA TRP A 629 -18.27 22.07 -6.43
C TRP A 629 -19.17 21.07 -7.16
N ARG A 630 -18.96 19.76 -6.94
CA ARG A 630 -19.79 18.68 -7.46
C ARG A 630 -21.23 18.77 -6.95
N ARG A 631 -21.51 19.30 -5.76
CA ARG A 631 -22.88 19.48 -5.24
C ARG A 631 -23.63 20.64 -5.91
N ASN A 632 -22.93 21.57 -6.57
CA ASN A 632 -23.56 22.73 -7.19
C ASN A 632 -24.34 22.34 -8.47
N ARG A 633 -25.62 22.71 -8.52
CA ARG A 633 -26.52 22.40 -9.65
C ARG A 633 -26.07 23.03 -10.97
N LEU A 634 -25.55 24.25 -10.94
CA LEU A 634 -25.08 24.94 -12.15
C LEU A 634 -23.83 24.26 -12.71
N VAL A 635 -22.90 23.87 -11.83
CA VAL A 635 -21.68 23.14 -12.23
C VAL A 635 -22.03 21.81 -12.89
N LYS A 636 -22.95 21.03 -12.30
CA LYS A 636 -23.43 19.78 -12.91
C LYS A 636 -24.07 20.02 -14.28
N ARG A 637 -24.92 21.04 -14.39
CA ARG A 637 -25.63 21.37 -15.63
C ARG A 637 -24.71 21.85 -16.75
N LEU A 638 -23.66 22.59 -16.39
CA LEU A 638 -22.68 23.15 -17.34
C LEU A 638 -21.49 22.21 -17.58
N TYR A 639 -21.48 21.02 -16.97
CA TYR A 639 -20.36 20.07 -17.07
C TYR A 639 -19.00 20.66 -16.65
N LEU A 640 -19.00 21.63 -15.74
CA LEU A 640 -17.79 22.31 -15.26
C LEU A 640 -17.08 21.55 -14.13
N TYR A 641 -17.30 20.24 -14.02
CA TYR A 641 -16.63 19.38 -13.05
C TYR A 641 -15.51 18.61 -13.75
N HIS A 642 -14.30 18.69 -13.21
CA HIS A 642 -13.15 17.91 -13.67
C HIS A 642 -12.72 16.94 -12.57
N ASP A 643 -12.32 15.73 -12.94
CA ASP A 643 -11.89 14.70 -12.01
C ASP A 643 -10.42 14.71 -11.61
#